data_AF-A0A812S5B2-F1
#
_entry.id   AF-A0A812S5B2-F1
#
_cell.length_a   1.000
_cell.length_b   1.000
_cell.length_c   1.000
_cell.angle_alpha   90.00
_cell.angle_beta   90.00
_cell.angle_gamma   90.00
#
_symmetry.space_group_name_H-M   'P 1'
#
loop_
_entity.id
_entity.type
_entity.pdbx_description
1 polymer ?
#
loop_
_entity_poly.entity_id
_entity_poly.type
_entity_poly.pdbx_seq_one_letter_code
_entity_poly.pdbx_strand_id
1 'polypeptide(L)'
;MWQLPRRTSRRRTNTTASPLPSRCWRALMALNPAVALGIDVSSAGVGFGWCVPYVLFELLGSAMAAALFKVVRPEDFGGEKSQMTELASEFLGTYMLVLTVGLNVLGSSKAAAFSIAASLTSMIYALGDVSGAHFNPAVTMAIFASGRCPELTPAKAGTYAGVQVAGGVAAALTYAFIYQGKTFGLGPVGTSTWAAVSVAEIVFTFVLCYVVLAVAVSPQTKASHLFGLAIGSCVTVGGFAIGGISGGSLNPAVSFGIAAANILNGGLFFKALIYTVLELVGGVAAAGIFKFTHEVLARVYPRPDSNPFKAAMALRAALVAMLPAVVAAEKYAVIAAGSAGFMNYRHQADACHAYQIMLQSGVPADNIILMMQDDVANSSENPFPGQLFNKPGENPPDVYKGCKVDYSGDIVTGQLFMDVLTGNTEGAKGKVLKSGASDTVFVNFVDHGGPGIIAFPNGPVLTVKQLSKTLKTMQSKKMFKQMVFYMEACESGSMFPDLEKDGKILAVSASNADESSWGTYCGDAAMVKGKNVGSCLGDLFSVNWMQDDDAGKFKSETFRSQISKVTKLTNKSHVCSFGDESFEDETIGSVETASSLSASPSDTAQGAVDARDVYLTQAMWAWQHATDKESKQKAWTRVTGIMKDREADEALFAGLAAAACADVNPERLVQCQHKFLHERMEMTHMDCHHELALAVYEHCPASEYHHSAGGWNGFNMKFARVLLNICEGQEALGKSTEQLVHLVQEHCTKASRDRAAEMQILV
;
A
#
# COMPACT_ATOMS: atom_id res chain seq x y z
N MET A 1 63.11 -24.99 -8.27
CA MET A 1 64.47 -25.02 -7.68
C MET A 1 64.32 -25.28 -6.19
N TRP A 2 64.83 -26.43 -5.72
CA TRP A 2 65.42 -26.73 -4.39
C TRP A 2 64.66 -26.31 -3.11
N GLN A 3 64.54 -27.08 -2.03
CA GLN A 3 64.78 -28.47 -1.61
C GLN A 3 64.20 -28.54 -0.18
N LEU A 4 63.63 -29.68 0.22
CA LEU A 4 63.33 -30.01 1.62
C LEU A 4 64.64 -30.14 2.44
N PRO A 5 64.55 -30.12 3.78
CA PRO A 5 64.70 -31.42 4.44
C PRO A 5 63.68 -31.68 5.56
N ARG A 6 63.27 -32.95 5.61
CA ARG A 6 62.62 -33.60 6.76
C ARG A 6 63.63 -33.79 7.90
N ARG A 7 63.18 -33.66 9.15
CA ARG A 7 63.74 -34.43 10.28
C ARG A 7 62.62 -34.94 11.18
N THR A 8 62.83 -36.16 11.64
CA THR A 8 61.93 -37.14 12.22
C THR A 8 61.85 -37.08 13.75
N SER A 9 60.64 -37.34 14.27
CA SER A 9 60.25 -38.00 15.53
C SER A 9 61.19 -38.08 16.75
N ARG A 10 60.68 -37.71 17.93
CA ARG A 10 60.61 -38.61 19.12
C ARG A 10 59.70 -38.04 20.23
N ARG A 11 58.79 -38.91 20.73
CA ARG A 11 58.03 -38.79 21.99
C ARG A 11 58.97 -38.97 23.21
N ARG A 12 58.74 -38.23 24.31
CA ARG A 12 58.51 -38.78 25.67
C ARG A 12 58.25 -37.67 26.71
N THR A 13 57.03 -37.71 27.24
CA THR A 13 56.54 -37.56 28.62
C THR A 13 57.44 -37.02 29.76
N ASN A 14 56.78 -36.18 30.55
CA ASN A 14 56.79 -36.03 32.03
C ASN A 14 57.64 -34.95 32.70
N THR A 15 56.90 -33.92 33.15
CA THR A 15 56.88 -33.31 34.49
C THR A 15 58.19 -32.82 35.08
N THR A 16 58.35 -31.49 35.10
CA THR A 16 58.71 -30.75 36.32
C THR A 16 58.15 -29.34 36.20
N ALA A 17 57.33 -28.98 37.18
CA ALA A 17 56.86 -27.63 37.43
C ALA A 17 58.02 -26.63 37.47
N SER A 18 57.81 -25.47 36.88
CA SER A 18 58.53 -24.24 37.19
C SER A 18 57.54 -23.07 37.12
N PRO A 19 57.74 -22.05 37.96
CA PRO A 19 56.67 -21.37 38.67
C PRO A 19 55.95 -20.36 37.77
N LEU A 20 54.63 -20.28 37.96
CA LEU A 20 53.82 -19.13 37.56
C LEU A 20 54.56 -17.85 37.96
N PRO A 21 54.98 -16.98 37.01
CA PRO A 21 55.31 -15.62 37.37
C PRO A 21 53.98 -14.96 37.72
N SER A 22 53.85 -14.60 38.99
CA SER A 22 52.90 -13.64 39.55
C SER A 22 52.49 -12.58 38.52
N ARG A 23 51.40 -12.86 37.81
CA ARG A 23 50.69 -11.91 36.97
C ARG A 23 49.26 -11.80 37.49
N CYS A 24 49.15 -11.40 38.76
CA CYS A 24 48.12 -10.42 39.11
C CYS A 24 48.40 -9.18 38.26
N TRP A 25 47.92 -9.19 37.01
CA TRP A 25 47.67 -7.95 36.32
C TRP A 25 46.72 -7.16 37.23
N ARG A 26 47.23 -6.05 37.77
CA ARG A 26 46.43 -5.04 38.45
C ARG A 26 45.25 -4.75 37.52
N ALA A 27 44.04 -5.10 37.96
CA ALA A 27 42.84 -5.03 37.15
C ALA A 27 42.73 -3.64 36.51
N LEU A 28 42.65 -3.63 35.19
CA LEU A 28 42.31 -2.47 34.39
C LEU A 28 40.89 -2.01 34.75
N MET A 29 40.75 -0.69 34.93
CA MET A 29 39.52 0.10 34.80
C MET A 29 38.23 -0.54 35.33
N ALA A 30 38.15 -0.74 36.65
CA ALA A 30 36.89 -0.48 37.33
C ALA A 30 36.71 1.04 37.42
N LEU A 31 35.47 1.54 37.39
CA LEU A 31 35.17 2.89 37.87
C LEU A 31 35.92 3.07 39.20
N ASN A 32 36.87 3.99 39.18
CA ASN A 32 37.89 4.09 40.22
C ASN A 32 37.24 4.84 41.41
N PRO A 33 37.24 4.29 42.63
CA PRO A 33 36.79 5.02 43.82
C PRO A 33 37.42 6.42 43.95
N ALA A 34 38.62 6.62 43.41
CA ALA A 34 39.28 7.91 43.34
C ALA A 34 38.62 8.92 42.37
N VAL A 35 37.87 8.46 41.36
CA VAL A 35 37.04 9.32 40.49
C VAL A 35 35.81 9.81 41.23
N ALA A 36 35.10 8.92 41.94
CA ALA A 36 33.98 9.32 42.80
C ALA A 36 34.44 10.32 43.88
N LEU A 37 35.58 10.04 44.53
CA LEU A 37 36.21 10.97 45.48
C LEU A 37 36.63 12.29 44.82
N GLY A 38 37.23 12.25 43.63
CA GLY A 38 37.69 13.43 42.91
C GLY A 38 36.55 14.37 42.49
N ILE A 39 35.41 13.81 42.05
CA ILE A 39 34.20 14.58 41.69
C ILE A 39 33.56 15.19 42.94
N ASP A 40 33.48 14.43 44.03
CA ASP A 40 32.87 14.90 45.28
C ASP A 40 33.73 15.99 45.94
N VAL A 41 35.07 15.85 45.91
CA VAL A 41 36.01 16.87 46.37
C VAL A 41 35.93 18.13 45.51
N SER A 42 35.87 18.00 44.18
CA SER A 42 35.76 19.17 43.29
C SER A 42 34.40 19.87 43.37
N SER A 43 33.37 19.17 43.84
CA SER A 43 32.00 19.68 43.98
C SER A 43 31.62 20.02 45.43
N ALA A 44 32.57 20.00 46.37
CA ALA A 44 32.32 20.14 47.81
C ALA A 44 31.58 21.44 48.21
N GLY A 45 31.66 22.49 47.40
CA GLY A 45 30.91 23.74 47.60
C GLY A 45 29.40 23.65 47.31
N VAL A 46 28.94 22.58 46.65
CA VAL A 46 27.53 22.35 46.28
C VAL A 46 26.96 21.10 46.99
N GLY A 47 27.83 20.20 47.46
CA GLY A 47 27.51 19.03 48.28
C GLY A 47 28.71 18.09 48.38
N PHE A 48 28.85 17.39 49.51
CA PHE A 48 29.97 16.47 49.78
C PHE A 48 29.48 15.23 50.53
N GLY A 49 30.09 14.08 50.29
CA GLY A 49 29.81 12.80 50.97
C GLY A 49 29.15 11.76 50.07
N TRP A 50 28.79 12.10 48.82
CA TRP A 50 28.25 11.15 47.85
C TRP A 50 29.31 10.16 47.35
N CYS A 51 30.60 10.45 47.49
CA CYS A 51 31.64 9.49 47.13
C CYS A 51 31.54 8.19 47.93
N VAL A 52 31.17 8.24 49.21
CA VAL A 52 31.09 7.07 50.11
C VAL A 52 30.11 6.01 49.59
N PRO A 53 28.83 6.31 49.31
CA PRO A 53 27.90 5.33 48.77
C PRO A 53 28.34 4.80 47.39
N TYR A 54 28.91 5.64 46.52
CA TYR A 54 29.41 5.19 45.22
C TYR A 54 30.60 4.21 45.35
N VAL A 55 31.56 4.51 46.22
CA VAL A 55 32.68 3.61 46.53
C VAL A 55 32.16 2.27 47.07
N LEU A 56 31.17 2.29 47.97
CA LEU A 56 30.57 1.06 48.51
C LEU A 56 29.92 0.22 47.40
N PHE A 57 29.15 0.84 46.51
CA PHE A 57 28.52 0.12 45.38
C PHE A 57 29.55 -0.44 44.39
N GLU A 58 30.63 0.31 44.10
CA GLU A 58 31.74 -0.16 43.26
C GLU A 58 32.44 -1.38 43.88
N LEU A 59 32.69 -1.35 45.19
CA LEU A 59 33.28 -2.48 45.92
C LEU A 59 32.35 -3.71 45.96
N LEU A 60 31.04 -3.51 46.15
CA LEU A 60 30.05 -4.58 46.06
C LEU A 60 30.01 -5.21 44.66
N GLY A 61 30.05 -4.37 43.62
CA GLY A 61 30.16 -4.85 42.23
C GLY A 61 31.43 -5.65 41.98
N SER A 62 32.58 -5.19 42.50
CA SER A 62 33.86 -5.91 42.42
C SER A 62 33.82 -7.26 43.15
N ALA A 63 33.26 -7.31 44.35
CA ALA A 63 33.10 -8.55 45.11
C ALA A 63 32.17 -9.55 44.38
N MET A 64 31.08 -9.07 43.80
CA MET A 64 30.17 -9.87 42.99
C MET A 64 30.86 -10.42 41.74
N ALA A 65 31.66 -9.61 41.04
CA ALA A 65 32.44 -10.05 39.89
C ALA A 65 33.45 -11.16 40.26
N ALA A 66 34.16 -11.01 41.39
CA ALA A 66 35.08 -12.02 41.89
C ALA A 66 34.37 -13.33 42.27
N ALA A 67 33.18 -13.24 42.86
CA ALA A 67 32.36 -14.41 43.19
C ALA A 67 31.88 -15.14 41.92
N LEU A 68 31.34 -14.40 40.95
CA LEU A 68 30.88 -14.96 39.68
C LEU A 68 32.03 -15.56 38.86
N PHE A 69 33.22 -14.95 38.89
CA PHE A 69 34.43 -15.50 38.28
C PHE A 69 34.74 -16.91 38.81
N LYS A 70 34.65 -17.12 40.13
CA LYS A 70 34.83 -18.44 40.74
C LYS A 70 33.75 -19.45 40.33
N VAL A 71 32.51 -19.00 40.17
CA VAL A 71 31.38 -19.85 39.75
C VAL A 71 31.54 -20.32 38.31
N VAL A 72 31.97 -19.43 37.41
CA VAL A 72 32.13 -19.73 35.97
C VAL A 72 33.49 -20.32 35.62
N ARG A 73 34.46 -20.35 36.55
CA ARG A 73 35.78 -20.98 36.39
C ARG A 73 36.22 -21.77 37.64
N PRO A 74 35.47 -22.79 38.07
CA PRO A 74 35.87 -23.62 39.20
C PRO A 74 37.24 -24.29 38.99
N GLU A 75 37.63 -24.56 37.75
CA GLU A 75 38.91 -25.16 37.37
C GLU A 75 40.15 -24.36 37.82
N ASP A 76 40.06 -23.03 37.88
CA ASP A 76 41.15 -22.17 38.36
C ASP A 76 41.35 -22.28 39.88
N PHE A 77 40.38 -22.89 40.58
CA PHE A 77 40.36 -23.05 42.04
C PHE A 77 40.31 -24.52 42.47
N GLY A 78 40.69 -25.45 41.58
CA GLY A 78 40.78 -26.88 41.88
C GLY A 78 39.45 -27.65 41.80
N GLY A 79 38.39 -27.05 41.25
CA GLY A 79 37.15 -27.73 40.88
C GLY A 79 37.15 -28.25 39.44
N GLU A 80 36.03 -28.83 39.01
CA GLU A 80 35.84 -29.29 37.62
C GLU A 80 34.81 -28.44 36.89
N LYS A 81 35.07 -28.17 35.60
CA LYS A 81 34.11 -27.49 34.72
C LYS A 81 32.89 -28.38 34.51
N SER A 82 31.70 -27.81 34.68
CA SER A 82 30.43 -28.54 34.57
C SER A 82 29.46 -27.84 33.61
N GLN A 83 28.37 -28.53 33.24
CA GLN A 83 27.29 -27.90 32.47
C GLN A 83 26.68 -26.69 33.22
N MET A 84 26.66 -26.70 34.55
CA MET A 84 26.17 -25.56 35.34
C MET A 84 27.07 -24.33 35.19
N THR A 85 28.38 -24.54 35.10
CA THR A 85 29.37 -23.49 34.83
C THR A 85 29.10 -22.80 33.48
N GLU A 86 28.81 -23.61 32.44
CA GLU A 86 28.45 -23.11 31.11
C GLU A 86 27.10 -22.37 31.10
N LEU A 87 26.09 -22.89 31.79
CA LEU A 87 24.78 -22.25 31.88
C LEU A 87 24.85 -20.92 32.65
N ALA A 88 25.63 -20.85 33.72
CA ALA A 88 25.89 -19.61 34.45
C ALA A 88 26.61 -18.58 33.57
N SER A 89 27.54 -19.03 32.73
CA SER A 89 28.23 -18.22 31.73
C SER A 89 27.26 -17.67 30.68
N GLU A 90 26.42 -18.51 30.08
CA GLU A 90 25.39 -18.09 29.11
C GLU A 90 24.38 -17.10 29.71
N PHE A 91 23.93 -17.35 30.95
CA PHE A 91 23.06 -16.43 31.69
C PHE A 91 23.72 -15.07 31.88
N LEU A 92 24.96 -15.05 32.38
CA LEU A 92 25.68 -13.82 32.72
C LEU A 92 25.96 -12.96 31.47
N GLY A 93 26.39 -13.58 30.37
CA GLY A 93 26.63 -12.87 29.13
C GLY A 93 25.35 -12.29 28.51
N THR A 94 24.27 -13.08 28.44
CA THR A 94 22.99 -12.57 27.95
C THR A 94 22.40 -11.50 28.87
N TYR A 95 22.53 -11.66 30.19
CA TYR A 95 22.11 -10.66 31.16
C TYR A 95 22.79 -9.31 30.90
N MET A 96 24.13 -9.30 30.77
CA MET A 96 24.88 -8.07 30.53
C MET A 96 24.54 -7.44 29.17
N LEU A 97 24.34 -8.25 28.13
CA LEU A 97 23.88 -7.79 26.82
C LEU A 97 22.53 -7.07 26.92
N VAL A 98 21.50 -7.75 27.43
CA VAL A 98 20.13 -7.22 27.48
C VAL A 98 20.01 -6.04 28.44
N LEU A 99 20.76 -6.05 29.56
CA LEU A 99 20.81 -4.93 30.48
C LEU A 99 21.38 -3.69 29.77
N THR A 100 22.45 -3.88 29.00
CA THR A 100 23.09 -2.80 28.24
C THR A 100 22.15 -2.26 27.14
N VAL A 101 21.38 -3.14 26.47
CA VAL A 101 20.34 -2.72 25.52
C VAL A 101 19.35 -1.79 26.21
N GLY A 102 18.74 -2.23 27.31
CA GLY A 102 17.69 -1.45 27.96
C GLY A 102 18.17 -0.13 28.55
N LEU A 103 19.35 -0.11 29.18
CA LEU A 103 19.92 1.13 29.71
C LEU A 103 20.27 2.14 28.61
N ASN A 104 20.78 1.69 27.46
CA ASN A 104 21.09 2.60 26.35
C ASN A 104 19.83 3.14 25.66
N VAL A 105 18.81 2.30 25.49
CA VAL A 105 17.54 2.70 24.86
C VAL A 105 16.79 3.69 25.77
N LEU A 106 16.59 3.35 27.04
CA LEU A 106 15.88 4.24 27.99
C LEU A 106 16.70 5.49 28.35
N GLY A 107 18.02 5.40 28.28
CA GLY A 107 18.93 6.54 28.42
C GLY A 107 19.08 7.40 27.16
N SER A 108 18.43 7.04 26.04
CA SER A 108 18.51 7.76 24.76
C SER A 108 19.96 7.98 24.28
N SER A 109 20.83 6.97 24.47
CA SER A 109 22.24 7.06 24.13
C SER A 109 22.45 7.18 22.62
N LYS A 110 23.16 8.22 22.17
CA LYS A 110 23.56 8.39 20.76
C LYS A 110 24.51 7.31 20.25
N ALA A 111 25.15 6.58 21.16
CA ALA A 111 26.10 5.51 20.86
C ALA A 111 25.54 4.12 21.25
N ALA A 112 24.21 3.97 21.33
CA ALA A 112 23.58 2.73 21.80
C ALA A 112 24.11 1.48 21.09
N ALA A 113 24.11 1.46 19.75
CA ALA A 113 24.59 0.31 18.96
C ALA A 113 26.05 -0.07 19.29
N PHE A 114 26.94 0.92 19.41
CA PHE A 114 28.34 0.69 19.75
C PHE A 114 28.52 0.22 21.21
N SER A 115 27.77 0.81 22.15
CA SER A 115 27.81 0.45 23.58
C SER A 115 27.35 -0.99 23.80
N ILE A 116 26.24 -1.39 23.16
CA ILE A 116 25.70 -2.75 23.20
C ILE A 116 26.70 -3.75 22.58
N ALA A 117 27.26 -3.42 21.42
CA ALA A 117 28.27 -4.23 20.76
C ALA A 117 29.56 -4.38 21.57
N ALA A 118 30.02 -3.32 22.25
CA ALA A 118 31.19 -3.35 23.11
C ALA A 118 30.97 -4.23 24.35
N SER A 119 29.77 -4.15 24.96
CA SER A 119 29.35 -5.05 26.04
C SER A 119 29.36 -6.50 25.59
N LEU A 120 28.74 -6.81 24.44
CA LEU A 120 28.75 -8.16 23.86
C LEU A 120 30.17 -8.66 23.59
N THR A 121 31.00 -7.84 22.94
CA THR A 121 32.40 -8.16 22.63
C THR A 121 33.18 -8.50 23.89
N SER A 122 33.02 -7.68 24.94
CA SER A 122 33.70 -7.87 26.22
C SER A 122 33.27 -9.18 26.88
N MET A 123 31.97 -9.48 26.89
CA MET A 123 31.46 -10.72 27.44
C MET A 123 31.89 -11.95 26.64
N ILE A 124 31.96 -11.86 25.30
CA ILE A 124 32.48 -12.95 24.47
C ILE A 124 33.93 -13.27 24.82
N TYR A 125 34.79 -12.26 24.96
CA TYR A 125 36.19 -12.50 25.35
C TYR A 125 36.34 -12.97 26.80
N ALA A 126 35.46 -12.56 27.71
CA ALA A 126 35.52 -12.96 29.12
C ALA A 126 35.06 -14.41 29.37
N LEU A 127 34.09 -14.89 28.57
CA LEU A 127 33.34 -16.11 28.84
C LEU A 127 33.36 -17.13 27.70
N GLY A 128 33.96 -16.81 26.55
CA GLY A 128 33.96 -17.67 25.36
C GLY A 128 34.65 -19.02 25.56
N ASP A 129 35.69 -19.08 26.39
CA ASP A 129 36.37 -20.32 26.78
C ASP A 129 35.59 -21.14 27.82
N VAL A 130 34.57 -20.54 28.46
CA VAL A 130 33.68 -21.23 29.38
C VAL A 130 32.54 -21.91 28.61
N SER A 131 31.65 -21.18 27.94
CA SER A 131 30.47 -21.78 27.30
C SER A 131 30.50 -21.82 25.77
N GLY A 132 31.46 -21.14 25.14
CA GLY A 132 31.40 -20.74 23.72
C GLY A 132 30.78 -19.36 23.50
N ALA A 133 30.23 -18.73 24.55
CA ALA A 133 29.63 -17.39 24.55
C ALA A 133 28.57 -17.20 23.45
N HIS A 134 27.56 -18.07 23.40
CA HIS A 134 26.52 -17.98 22.38
C HIS A 134 25.60 -16.77 22.61
N PHE A 135 25.17 -16.56 23.86
CA PHE A 135 24.34 -15.46 24.38
C PHE A 135 23.06 -15.13 23.62
N ASN A 136 22.68 -15.98 22.67
CA ASN A 136 21.63 -15.75 21.70
C ASN A 136 21.06 -17.11 21.24
N PRO A 137 19.75 -17.37 21.41
CA PRO A 137 19.14 -18.61 20.96
C PRO A 137 19.25 -18.84 19.45
N ALA A 138 19.22 -17.79 18.62
CA ALA A 138 19.41 -17.90 17.17
C ALA A 138 20.85 -18.30 16.80
N VAL A 139 21.85 -17.78 17.52
CA VAL A 139 23.26 -18.20 17.36
C VAL A 139 23.44 -19.65 17.78
N THR A 140 22.87 -20.05 18.93
CA THR A 140 22.90 -21.45 19.40
C THR A 140 22.29 -22.39 18.37
N MET A 141 21.14 -22.00 17.79
CA MET A 141 20.49 -22.75 16.72
C MET A 141 21.34 -22.81 15.45
N ALA A 142 21.96 -21.71 15.03
CA ALA A 142 22.83 -21.68 13.86
C ALA A 142 24.05 -22.60 14.02
N ILE A 143 24.72 -22.57 15.18
CA ILE A 143 25.85 -23.46 15.50
C ILE A 143 25.40 -24.92 15.50
N PHE A 144 24.27 -25.24 16.15
CA PHE A 144 23.69 -26.58 16.14
C PHE A 144 23.36 -27.05 14.71
N ALA A 145 22.63 -26.23 13.95
CA ALA A 145 22.24 -26.51 12.58
C ALA A 145 23.42 -26.65 11.62
N SER A 146 24.56 -26.00 11.90
CA SER A 146 25.80 -26.13 11.10
C SER A 146 26.37 -27.55 11.12
N GLY A 147 26.10 -28.32 12.17
CA GLY A 147 26.64 -29.67 12.38
C GLY A 147 28.16 -29.72 12.57
N ARG A 148 28.80 -28.59 12.90
CA ARG A 148 30.26 -28.48 13.06
C ARG A 148 30.74 -28.55 14.52
N CYS A 149 29.83 -28.52 15.49
CA CYS A 149 30.14 -28.62 16.93
C CYS A 149 29.48 -29.87 17.53
N PRO A 150 30.14 -31.04 17.54
CA PRO A 150 29.57 -32.30 18.04
C PRO A 150 29.21 -32.28 19.54
N GLU A 151 29.87 -31.42 20.31
CA GLU A 151 29.66 -31.27 21.76
C GLU A 151 28.32 -30.58 22.10
N LEU A 152 27.72 -29.87 21.14
CA LEU A 152 26.43 -29.20 21.30
C LEU A 152 25.28 -30.16 20.96
N THR A 153 24.90 -30.98 21.92
CA THR A 153 23.72 -31.88 21.78
C THR A 153 22.42 -31.07 21.69
N PRO A 154 21.32 -31.64 21.14
CA PRO A 154 20.02 -30.95 21.11
C PRO A 154 19.53 -30.52 22.50
N ALA A 155 19.74 -31.36 23.52
CA ALA A 155 19.40 -31.04 24.90
C ALA A 155 20.23 -29.86 25.43
N LYS A 156 21.55 -29.85 25.16
CA LYS A 156 22.44 -28.75 25.55
C LYS A 156 22.03 -27.44 24.87
N ALA A 157 21.77 -27.46 23.56
CA ALA A 157 21.28 -26.32 22.80
C ALA A 157 19.96 -25.76 23.37
N GLY A 158 19.01 -26.64 23.74
CA GLY A 158 17.77 -26.25 24.40
C GLY A 158 17.99 -25.60 25.77
N THR A 159 18.87 -26.17 26.60
CA THR A 159 19.20 -25.58 27.92
C THR A 159 19.91 -24.24 27.80
N TYR A 160 20.79 -24.07 26.81
CA TYR A 160 21.43 -22.78 26.51
C TYR A 160 20.38 -21.73 26.12
N ALA A 161 19.49 -22.06 25.17
CA ALA A 161 18.43 -21.14 24.75
C ALA A 161 17.53 -20.73 25.93
N GLY A 162 17.15 -21.68 26.78
CA GLY A 162 16.35 -21.42 27.97
C GLY A 162 17.04 -20.51 28.98
N VAL A 163 18.32 -20.75 29.29
CA VAL A 163 19.05 -19.94 30.27
C VAL A 163 19.38 -18.54 29.74
N GLN A 164 19.61 -18.41 28.43
CA GLN A 164 19.77 -17.11 27.77
C GLN A 164 18.49 -16.29 27.89
N VAL A 165 17.32 -16.88 27.61
CA VAL A 165 16.02 -16.20 27.81
C VAL A 165 15.83 -15.80 29.26
N ALA A 166 16.14 -16.67 30.22
CA ALA A 166 16.08 -16.33 31.65
C ALA A 166 16.99 -15.15 32.01
N GLY A 167 18.22 -15.12 31.49
CA GLY A 167 19.16 -14.00 31.65
C GLY A 167 18.63 -12.70 31.05
N GLY A 168 18.02 -12.77 29.86
CA GLY A 168 17.42 -11.62 29.20
C GLY A 168 16.22 -11.05 29.96
N VAL A 169 15.32 -11.90 30.46
CA VAL A 169 14.19 -11.48 31.30
C VAL A 169 14.68 -10.85 32.61
N ALA A 170 15.65 -11.47 33.29
CA ALA A 170 16.21 -10.92 34.52
C ALA A 170 16.84 -9.54 34.29
N ALA A 171 17.63 -9.38 33.22
CA ALA A 171 18.22 -8.11 32.84
C ALA A 171 17.16 -7.05 32.50
N ALA A 172 16.07 -7.47 31.84
CA ALA A 172 15.01 -6.57 31.46
C ALA A 172 14.24 -6.01 32.65
N LEU A 173 13.95 -6.87 33.63
CA LEU A 173 13.40 -6.45 34.91
C LEU A 173 14.37 -5.55 35.68
N THR A 174 15.68 -5.80 35.61
CA THR A 174 16.68 -4.92 36.23
C THR A 174 16.68 -3.52 35.62
N TYR A 175 16.72 -3.36 34.29
CA TYR A 175 16.68 -2.00 33.72
C TYR A 175 15.33 -1.33 34.00
N ALA A 176 14.22 -2.08 34.01
CA ALA A 176 12.89 -1.54 34.31
C ALA A 176 12.87 -1.01 35.75
N PHE A 177 13.45 -1.75 36.70
CA PHE A 177 13.61 -1.31 38.08
C PHE A 177 14.47 -0.03 38.18
N ILE A 178 15.63 -0.01 37.52
CA ILE A 178 16.54 1.17 37.49
C ILE A 178 15.81 2.41 36.97
N TYR A 179 14.98 2.25 35.93
CA TYR A 179 14.19 3.32 35.32
C TYR A 179 12.79 3.46 35.93
N GLN A 180 12.58 3.04 37.18
CA GLN A 180 11.35 3.27 37.96
C GLN A 180 10.08 2.77 37.24
N GLY A 181 10.17 1.58 36.64
CA GLY A 181 9.09 0.93 35.91
C GLY A 181 8.99 1.31 34.43
N LYS A 182 9.81 2.23 33.91
CA LYS A 182 9.78 2.55 32.47
C LYS A 182 10.33 1.40 31.63
N THR A 183 9.65 1.13 30.52
CA THR A 183 10.02 0.08 29.54
C THR A 183 9.84 0.60 28.11
N PHE A 184 10.24 -0.23 27.14
CA PHE A 184 10.02 -0.01 25.71
C PHE A 184 9.56 -1.31 25.08
N GLY A 185 8.90 -1.21 23.92
CA GLY A 185 8.28 -2.35 23.25
C GLY A 185 8.98 -2.75 21.95
N LEU A 186 8.77 -4.01 21.56
CA LEU A 186 9.10 -4.50 20.22
C LEU A 186 8.08 -4.00 19.19
N GLY A 187 8.54 -3.84 17.96
CA GLY A 187 7.70 -3.52 16.81
C GLY A 187 8.37 -2.56 15.84
N PRO A 188 7.65 -2.15 14.80
CA PRO A 188 8.16 -1.18 13.85
C PRO A 188 8.48 0.15 14.52
N VAL A 189 9.62 0.73 14.19
CA VAL A 189 10.10 2.02 14.69
C VAL A 189 9.84 3.11 13.65
N GLY A 190 9.35 4.27 14.09
CA GLY A 190 9.01 5.39 13.20
C GLY A 190 7.87 5.03 12.24
N THR A 191 8.06 5.27 10.94
CA THR A 191 7.11 4.93 9.87
C THR A 191 7.35 3.56 9.25
N SER A 192 8.21 2.73 9.87
CA SER A 192 8.54 1.40 9.37
C SER A 192 7.37 0.43 9.51
N THR A 193 7.35 -0.61 8.69
CA THR A 193 6.29 -1.64 8.68
C THR A 193 6.77 -2.94 9.29
N TRP A 194 5.84 -3.83 9.66
CA TRP A 194 6.19 -5.20 10.09
C TRP A 194 6.92 -6.01 9.00
N ALA A 195 6.71 -5.67 7.72
CA ALA A 195 7.49 -6.21 6.60
C ALA A 195 8.96 -5.80 6.70
N ALA A 196 9.21 -4.49 6.87
CA ALA A 196 10.56 -3.96 7.04
C ALA A 196 11.24 -4.56 8.28
N VAL A 197 10.51 -4.70 9.40
CA VAL A 197 10.97 -5.41 10.60
C VAL A 197 11.37 -6.85 10.28
N SER A 198 10.53 -7.57 9.53
CA SER A 198 10.77 -8.97 9.19
C SER A 198 12.05 -9.15 8.38
N VAL A 199 12.22 -8.35 7.31
CA VAL A 199 13.41 -8.39 6.47
C VAL A 199 14.64 -7.98 7.28
N ALA A 200 14.56 -6.90 8.05
CA ALA A 200 15.65 -6.40 8.89
C ALA A 200 16.14 -7.46 9.88
N GLU A 201 15.24 -8.03 10.68
CA GLU A 201 15.58 -9.02 11.71
C GLU A 201 16.11 -10.32 11.10
N ILE A 202 15.54 -10.80 9.97
CA ILE A 202 16.06 -11.99 9.28
C ILE A 202 17.48 -11.74 8.75
N VAL A 203 17.69 -10.65 8.00
CA VAL A 203 18.96 -10.38 7.30
C VAL A 203 20.09 -10.10 8.29
N PHE A 204 19.87 -9.29 9.31
CA PHE A 204 20.93 -8.96 10.25
C PHE A 204 21.18 -10.06 11.28
N THR A 205 20.18 -10.89 11.61
CA THR A 205 20.42 -12.12 12.38
C THR A 205 21.18 -13.15 11.55
N PHE A 206 20.89 -13.23 10.24
CA PHE A 206 21.69 -14.02 9.30
C PHE A 206 23.15 -13.55 9.29
N VAL A 207 23.40 -12.24 9.18
CA VAL A 207 24.78 -11.69 9.19
C VAL A 207 25.49 -12.07 10.49
N LEU A 208 24.85 -11.83 11.65
CA LEU A 208 25.40 -12.19 12.96
C LEU A 208 25.75 -13.69 13.03
N CYS A 209 24.79 -14.56 12.71
CA CYS A 209 24.96 -16.00 12.79
C CYS A 209 26.00 -16.52 11.78
N TYR A 210 26.02 -16.00 10.56
CA TYR A 210 26.98 -16.39 9.53
C TYR A 210 28.40 -16.01 9.93
N VAL A 211 28.59 -14.80 10.48
CA VAL A 211 29.90 -14.37 10.99
C VAL A 211 30.34 -15.22 12.17
N VAL A 212 29.45 -15.55 13.12
CA VAL A 212 29.76 -16.50 14.20
C VAL A 212 30.29 -17.83 13.64
N LEU A 213 29.58 -18.42 12.67
CA LEU A 213 30.01 -19.68 12.05
C LEU A 213 31.37 -19.53 11.34
N ALA A 214 31.59 -18.41 10.63
CA ALA A 214 32.81 -18.16 9.90
C ALA A 214 34.04 -17.89 10.79
N VAL A 215 33.88 -17.21 11.93
CA VAL A 215 35.01 -16.76 12.76
C VAL A 215 35.23 -17.59 14.03
N ALA A 216 34.19 -18.22 14.58
CA ALA A 216 34.28 -18.98 15.82
C ALA A 216 34.19 -20.50 15.61
N VAL A 217 33.54 -20.95 14.53
CA VAL A 217 33.33 -22.39 14.27
C VAL A 217 34.24 -22.93 13.16
N SER A 218 34.58 -22.11 12.17
CA SER A 218 35.43 -22.53 11.04
C SER A 218 36.91 -22.68 11.46
N PRO A 219 37.54 -23.86 11.28
CA PRO A 219 38.95 -24.06 11.60
C PRO A 219 39.92 -23.36 10.62
N GLN A 220 39.41 -22.84 9.49
CA GLN A 220 40.22 -22.15 8.46
C GLN A 220 40.21 -20.62 8.61
N THR A 221 39.59 -20.08 9.66
CA THR A 221 39.55 -18.63 9.84
C THR A 221 40.96 -18.04 9.97
N LYS A 222 41.25 -16.99 9.19
CA LYS A 222 42.53 -16.27 9.23
C LYS A 222 42.63 -15.28 10.40
N ALA A 223 41.52 -15.04 11.11
CA ALA A 223 41.40 -14.06 12.18
C ALA A 223 40.82 -14.67 13.46
N SER A 224 41.29 -15.87 13.83
CA SER A 224 40.79 -16.64 14.99
C SER A 224 40.89 -15.94 16.34
N HIS A 225 41.69 -14.88 16.46
CA HIS A 225 41.84 -14.08 17.69
C HIS A 225 40.93 -12.85 17.74
N LEU A 226 40.28 -12.47 16.61
CA LEU A 226 39.38 -11.32 16.51
C LEU A 226 37.90 -11.72 16.49
N PHE A 227 37.58 -12.99 16.77
CA PHE A 227 36.22 -13.52 16.65
C PHE A 227 35.20 -12.72 17.48
N GLY A 228 35.52 -12.38 18.74
CA GLY A 228 34.63 -11.60 19.60
C GLY A 228 34.37 -10.20 19.05
N LEU A 229 35.41 -9.55 18.50
CA LEU A 229 35.29 -8.23 17.88
C LEU A 229 34.46 -8.29 16.58
N ALA A 230 34.65 -9.32 15.76
CA ALA A 230 33.89 -9.50 14.53
C ALA A 230 32.39 -9.75 14.82
N ILE A 231 32.09 -10.58 15.82
CA ILE A 231 30.72 -10.87 16.26
C ILE A 231 30.06 -9.61 16.83
N GLY A 232 30.74 -8.89 17.73
CA GLY A 232 30.22 -7.63 18.25
C GLY A 232 30.02 -6.56 17.18
N SER A 233 30.92 -6.49 16.19
CA SER A 233 30.77 -5.55 15.06
C SER A 233 29.48 -5.79 14.26
N CYS A 234 29.00 -7.03 14.17
CA CYS A 234 27.70 -7.32 13.53
C CYS A 234 26.54 -6.63 14.26
N VAL A 235 26.60 -6.55 15.59
CA VAL A 235 25.60 -5.83 16.40
C VAL A 235 25.72 -4.32 16.22
N THR A 236 26.94 -3.78 16.06
CA THR A 236 27.11 -2.36 15.68
C THR A 236 26.46 -2.08 14.32
N VAL A 237 26.76 -2.90 13.32
CA VAL A 237 26.22 -2.74 11.96
C VAL A 237 24.69 -2.88 11.97
N GLY A 238 24.14 -3.92 12.60
CA GLY A 238 22.70 -4.10 12.73
C GLY A 238 22.04 -2.95 13.50
N GLY A 239 22.58 -2.58 14.65
CA GLY A 239 22.03 -1.50 15.47
C GLY A 239 21.94 -0.15 14.73
N PHE A 240 22.93 0.20 13.91
CA PHE A 240 22.87 1.41 13.09
C PHE A 240 22.02 1.26 11.82
N ALA A 241 22.05 0.10 11.17
CA ALA A 241 21.35 -0.11 9.90
C ALA A 241 19.84 -0.27 10.08
N ILE A 242 19.40 -0.96 11.14
CA ILE A 242 18.00 -1.36 11.32
C ILE A 242 17.42 -0.99 12.69
N GLY A 243 18.19 -0.35 13.58
CA GLY A 243 17.67 0.15 14.86
C GLY A 243 16.49 1.11 14.69
N GLY A 244 16.50 1.94 13.63
CA GLY A 244 15.37 2.81 13.27
C GLY A 244 14.20 2.11 12.55
N ILE A 245 14.30 0.80 12.29
CA ILE A 245 13.29 0.00 11.58
C ILE A 245 12.61 -0.98 12.52
N SER A 246 13.38 -1.82 13.21
CA SER A 246 12.88 -2.88 14.11
C SER A 246 13.32 -2.70 15.57
N GLY A 247 14.19 -1.74 15.85
CA GLY A 247 14.94 -1.69 17.10
C GLY A 247 16.19 -2.59 17.11
N GLY A 248 16.40 -3.42 16.09
CA GLY A 248 17.60 -4.25 15.91
C GLY A 248 17.82 -5.26 17.02
N SER A 249 16.83 -6.13 17.28
CA SER A 249 16.86 -7.10 18.39
C SER A 249 17.86 -8.23 18.14
N LEU A 250 17.78 -8.88 16.97
CA LEU A 250 18.73 -9.86 16.45
C LEU A 250 19.00 -11.07 17.35
N ASN A 251 18.16 -11.27 18.36
CA ASN A 251 18.40 -12.18 19.46
C ASN A 251 17.08 -12.48 20.19
N PRO A 252 16.60 -13.74 20.15
CA PRO A 252 15.37 -14.12 20.84
C PRO A 252 15.40 -13.82 22.34
N ALA A 253 16.56 -13.92 23.02
CA ALA A 253 16.65 -13.58 24.43
C ALA A 253 16.51 -12.07 24.70
N VAL A 254 16.95 -11.21 23.77
CA VAL A 254 16.69 -9.76 23.82
C VAL A 254 15.19 -9.51 23.59
N SER A 255 14.61 -10.14 22.57
CA SER A 255 13.18 -10.03 22.23
C SER A 255 12.28 -10.45 23.40
N PHE A 256 12.52 -11.61 23.99
CA PHE A 256 11.78 -12.09 25.16
C PHE A 256 11.96 -11.20 26.39
N GLY A 257 13.19 -10.71 26.64
CA GLY A 257 13.46 -9.78 27.74
C GLY A 257 12.65 -8.49 27.63
N ILE A 258 12.73 -7.82 26.47
CA ILE A 258 11.99 -6.58 26.19
C ILE A 258 10.49 -6.81 26.36
N ALA A 259 9.94 -7.87 25.76
CA ALA A 259 8.52 -8.17 25.86
C ALA A 259 8.08 -8.48 27.29
N ALA A 260 8.86 -9.25 28.06
CA ALA A 260 8.55 -9.58 29.44
C ALA A 260 8.48 -8.33 30.34
N ALA A 261 9.46 -7.42 30.23
CA ALA A 261 9.40 -6.16 30.95
C ALA A 261 8.23 -5.30 30.47
N ASN A 262 7.98 -5.23 29.16
CA ASN A 262 6.96 -4.34 28.60
C ASN A 262 5.52 -4.75 28.94
N ILE A 263 5.26 -6.01 29.33
CA ILE A 263 3.95 -6.44 29.88
C ILE A 263 3.56 -5.55 31.08
N LEU A 264 4.53 -5.14 31.91
CA LEU A 264 4.28 -4.29 33.08
C LEU A 264 3.58 -2.96 32.72
N ASN A 265 3.71 -2.52 31.46
CA ASN A 265 3.13 -1.29 30.93
C ASN A 265 2.10 -1.56 29.81
N GLY A 266 1.44 -2.71 29.81
CA GLY A 266 0.39 -3.06 28.84
C GLY A 266 0.91 -3.55 27.48
N GLY A 267 2.20 -3.89 27.39
CA GLY A 267 2.81 -4.43 26.18
C GLY A 267 2.35 -5.84 25.81
N LEU A 268 2.36 -6.13 24.50
CA LEU A 268 1.93 -7.42 23.95
C LEU A 268 3.10 -8.41 23.83
N PHE A 269 3.04 -9.52 24.58
CA PHE A 269 4.11 -10.52 24.61
C PHE A 269 4.31 -11.26 23.28
N PHE A 270 3.23 -11.47 22.49
CA PHE A 270 3.30 -12.23 21.24
C PHE A 270 4.29 -11.63 20.23
N LYS A 271 4.62 -10.34 20.34
CA LYS A 271 5.62 -9.69 19.50
C LYS A 271 7.01 -10.33 19.65
N ALA A 272 7.38 -10.82 20.84
CA ALA A 272 8.62 -11.56 21.03
C ALA A 272 8.62 -12.89 20.26
N LEU A 273 7.46 -13.54 20.13
CA LEU A 273 7.33 -14.78 19.35
C LEU A 273 7.55 -14.51 17.86
N ILE A 274 7.01 -13.40 17.33
CA ILE A 274 7.25 -12.97 15.94
C ILE A 274 8.74 -12.75 15.70
N TYR A 275 9.40 -11.94 16.53
CA TYR A 275 10.84 -11.68 16.41
C TYR A 275 11.65 -12.97 16.51
N THR A 276 11.32 -13.83 17.46
CA THR A 276 12.01 -15.13 17.64
C THR A 276 11.95 -15.99 16.40
N VAL A 277 10.79 -16.09 15.74
CA VAL A 277 10.67 -16.85 14.49
C VAL A 277 11.55 -16.23 13.41
N LEU A 278 11.51 -14.90 13.24
CA LEU A 278 12.32 -14.18 12.24
C LEU A 278 13.83 -14.38 12.46
N GLU A 279 14.28 -14.23 13.71
CA GLU A 279 15.67 -14.38 14.12
C GLU A 279 16.16 -15.83 13.93
N LEU A 280 15.34 -16.83 14.30
CA LEU A 280 15.65 -18.24 14.07
C LEU A 280 15.73 -18.59 12.58
N VAL A 281 14.85 -18.03 11.75
CA VAL A 281 14.91 -18.18 10.28
C VAL A 281 16.23 -17.63 9.75
N GLY A 282 16.63 -16.43 10.16
CA GLY A 282 17.93 -15.84 9.80
C GLY A 282 19.11 -16.72 10.22
N GLY A 283 19.10 -17.26 11.44
CA GLY A 283 20.14 -18.14 11.96
C GLY A 283 20.25 -19.49 11.24
N VAL A 284 19.13 -20.13 10.93
CA VAL A 284 19.10 -21.40 10.18
C VAL A 284 19.54 -21.18 8.72
N ALA A 285 19.11 -20.08 8.09
CA ALA A 285 19.57 -19.71 6.76
C ALA A 285 21.09 -19.50 6.72
N ALA A 286 21.65 -18.84 7.74
CA ALA A 286 23.11 -18.66 7.88
C ALA A 286 23.84 -19.99 7.96
N ALA A 287 23.34 -20.95 8.73
CA ALA A 287 23.92 -22.29 8.80
C ALA A 287 23.87 -23.04 7.45
N GLY A 288 22.78 -22.90 6.69
CA GLY A 288 22.62 -23.47 5.36
C GLY A 288 23.66 -22.91 4.37
N ILE A 289 23.76 -21.59 4.28
CA ILE A 289 24.73 -20.92 3.39
C ILE A 289 26.17 -21.20 3.84
N PHE A 290 26.45 -21.19 5.15
CA PHE A 290 27.77 -21.50 5.68
C PHE A 290 28.23 -22.91 5.30
N LYS A 291 27.35 -23.91 5.38
CA LYS A 291 27.66 -25.27 4.93
C LYS A 291 28.11 -25.27 3.47
N PHE A 292 27.37 -24.59 2.60
CA PHE A 292 27.67 -24.48 1.17
C PHE A 292 28.99 -23.77 0.89
N THR A 293 29.24 -22.61 1.50
CA THR A 293 30.45 -21.81 1.24
C THR A 293 31.72 -22.42 1.85
N HIS A 294 31.59 -23.35 2.80
CA HIS A 294 32.70 -23.98 3.52
C HIS A 294 32.77 -25.52 3.31
N GLU A 295 32.31 -26.03 2.15
CA GLU A 295 32.27 -27.46 1.79
C GLU A 295 33.64 -28.14 1.53
N VAL A 296 34.79 -27.47 1.68
CA VAL A 296 36.11 -28.07 1.35
C VAL A 296 36.51 -29.25 2.27
N LEU A 297 35.75 -29.57 3.32
CA LEU A 297 36.04 -30.69 4.23
C LEU A 297 35.19 -31.95 4.03
N ALA A 298 34.30 -32.02 3.03
CA ALA A 298 33.62 -33.29 2.71
C ALA A 298 34.55 -34.34 2.05
N ARG A 299 35.77 -33.96 1.63
CA ARG A 299 36.73 -34.89 1.00
C ARG A 299 37.54 -35.77 1.95
N VAL A 300 37.44 -35.56 3.27
CA VAL A 300 38.22 -36.34 4.26
C VAL A 300 37.40 -37.45 4.92
N TYR A 301 36.06 -37.36 4.90
CA TYR A 301 35.15 -38.44 5.33
C TYR A 301 33.88 -38.46 4.46
N PRO A 302 33.73 -39.39 3.51
CA PRO A 302 32.49 -39.51 2.75
C PRO A 302 31.38 -40.07 3.66
N ARG A 303 30.25 -39.36 3.76
CA ARG A 303 28.98 -40.04 4.09
C ARG A 303 28.55 -40.83 2.85
N PRO A 304 28.18 -42.11 2.98
CA PRO A 304 27.46 -42.78 1.90
C PRO A 304 26.13 -42.03 1.72
N ASP A 305 25.73 -41.76 0.48
CA ASP A 305 24.38 -41.34 0.09
C ASP A 305 24.07 -39.83 -0.08
N SER A 306 25.03 -38.95 -0.35
CA SER A 306 24.70 -37.57 -0.76
C SER A 306 24.57 -37.43 -2.29
N ASN A 307 23.33 -37.51 -2.78
CA ASN A 307 22.98 -37.23 -4.18
C ASN A 307 23.05 -35.70 -4.45
N PRO A 308 23.85 -35.24 -5.44
CA PRO A 308 24.01 -33.81 -5.75
C PRO A 308 22.71 -33.09 -6.12
N PHE A 309 21.68 -33.81 -6.57
CA PHE A 309 20.34 -33.23 -6.81
C PHE A 309 19.65 -32.74 -5.53
N LYS A 310 19.86 -33.40 -4.38
CA LYS A 310 19.28 -32.96 -3.09
C LYS A 310 19.91 -31.67 -2.59
N ALA A 311 21.20 -31.46 -2.84
CA ALA A 311 21.92 -30.23 -2.48
C ALA A 311 21.45 -29.02 -3.30
N ALA A 312 21.23 -29.20 -4.61
CA ALA A 312 20.68 -28.16 -5.48
C ALA A 312 19.21 -27.81 -5.15
N MET A 313 18.42 -28.81 -4.73
CA MET A 313 17.04 -28.59 -4.29
C MET A 313 16.96 -27.86 -2.94
N ALA A 314 17.88 -28.17 -2.01
CA ALA A 314 18.02 -27.45 -0.75
C ALA A 314 18.49 -25.99 -0.95
N LEU A 315 19.35 -25.73 -1.95
CA LEU A 315 19.77 -24.39 -2.34
C LEU A 315 18.60 -23.56 -2.89
N ARG A 316 17.73 -24.16 -3.71
CA ARG A 316 16.49 -23.51 -4.19
C ARG A 316 15.52 -23.25 -3.04
N ALA A 317 15.33 -24.20 -2.13
CA ALA A 317 14.47 -24.01 -0.96
C ALA A 317 14.99 -22.91 -0.02
N ALA A 318 16.31 -22.81 0.18
CA ALA A 318 16.93 -21.78 1.02
C ALA A 318 16.90 -20.38 0.39
N LEU A 319 17.09 -20.27 -0.94
CA LEU A 319 16.95 -19.01 -1.67
C LEU A 319 15.49 -18.55 -1.75
N VAL A 320 14.54 -19.47 -1.86
CA VAL A 320 13.09 -19.17 -1.82
C VAL A 320 12.64 -18.78 -0.41
N ALA A 321 13.23 -19.36 0.65
CA ALA A 321 12.96 -18.97 2.04
C ALA A 321 13.52 -17.59 2.43
N MET A 322 14.41 -16.98 1.63
CA MET A 322 14.89 -15.60 1.81
C MET A 322 13.96 -14.53 1.21
N LEU A 323 12.87 -14.93 0.53
CA LEU A 323 11.83 -14.03 0.05
C LEU A 323 10.55 -14.22 0.87
N PRO A 324 10.43 -13.64 2.08
CA PRO A 324 9.12 -13.44 2.65
C PRO A 324 8.43 -12.35 1.81
N ALA A 325 7.48 -12.76 0.97
CA ALA A 325 6.47 -11.85 0.41
C ALA A 325 5.59 -11.37 1.58
N VAL A 326 6.08 -10.38 2.33
CA VAL A 326 5.23 -9.61 3.23
C VAL A 326 4.64 -8.50 2.37
N VAL A 327 3.40 -8.71 1.92
CA VAL A 327 2.61 -7.69 1.24
C VAL A 327 2.46 -6.54 2.25
N ALA A 328 3.23 -5.46 2.03
CA ALA A 328 2.94 -4.20 2.70
C ALA A 328 1.51 -3.80 2.29
N ALA A 329 0.75 -3.15 3.18
CA ALA A 329 -0.53 -2.56 2.77
C ALA A 329 -0.24 -1.60 1.62
N GLU A 330 -0.58 -2.01 0.40
CA GLU A 330 -0.30 -1.28 -0.81
C GLU A 330 -1.49 -0.38 -1.15
N LYS A 331 -1.20 0.69 -1.89
CA LYS A 331 -2.21 1.58 -2.42
C LYS A 331 -2.38 1.27 -3.90
N TYR A 332 -3.63 1.22 -4.34
CA TYR A 332 -4.01 0.97 -5.72
C TYR A 332 -4.96 2.05 -6.19
N ALA A 333 -4.93 2.34 -7.48
CA ALA A 333 -5.90 3.22 -8.12
C ALA A 333 -6.42 2.61 -9.42
N VAL A 334 -7.71 2.75 -9.69
CA VAL A 334 -8.32 2.43 -10.99
C VAL A 334 -9.03 3.67 -11.49
N ILE A 335 -8.62 4.18 -12.65
CA ILE A 335 -9.10 5.43 -13.23
C ILE A 335 -9.67 5.14 -14.61
N ALA A 336 -10.91 5.55 -14.87
CA ALA A 336 -11.58 5.31 -16.14
C ALA A 336 -12.25 6.59 -16.68
N ALA A 337 -11.87 6.98 -17.90
CA ALA A 337 -12.63 7.94 -18.71
C ALA A 337 -13.60 7.17 -19.61
N GLY A 338 -14.91 7.38 -19.44
CA GLY A 338 -15.96 6.61 -20.12
C GLY A 338 -16.30 7.09 -21.54
N SER A 339 -15.67 8.15 -22.05
CA SER A 339 -15.98 8.68 -23.40
C SER A 339 -14.78 8.79 -24.32
N ALA A 340 -15.09 8.81 -25.62
CA ALA A 340 -14.20 9.24 -26.69
C ALA A 340 -14.61 10.59 -27.30
N GLY A 341 -13.77 11.06 -28.23
CA GLY A 341 -13.99 12.22 -29.08
C GLY A 341 -13.55 13.53 -28.46
N PHE A 342 -13.06 14.44 -29.30
CA PHE A 342 -12.48 15.72 -28.86
C PHE A 342 -13.46 16.62 -28.09
N MET A 343 -14.77 16.48 -28.29
CA MET A 343 -15.78 17.21 -27.50
C MET A 343 -15.86 16.74 -26.04
N ASN A 344 -15.40 15.53 -25.75
CA ASN A 344 -15.27 15.01 -24.39
C ASN A 344 -13.83 15.07 -23.89
N TYR A 345 -13.03 16.02 -24.40
CA TYR A 345 -11.68 16.33 -23.93
C TYR A 345 -11.57 16.27 -22.40
N ARG A 346 -12.51 16.94 -21.73
CA ARG A 346 -12.61 17.06 -20.27
C ARG A 346 -12.48 15.74 -19.51
N HIS A 347 -13.12 14.65 -19.95
CA HIS A 347 -13.10 13.38 -19.22
C HIS A 347 -11.71 12.72 -19.25
N GLN A 348 -11.00 12.80 -20.39
CA GLN A 348 -9.63 12.27 -20.48
C GLN A 348 -8.61 13.19 -19.81
N ALA A 349 -8.85 14.50 -19.82
CA ALA A 349 -8.05 15.46 -19.05
C ALA A 349 -8.21 15.26 -17.55
N ASP A 350 -9.43 15.03 -17.07
CA ASP A 350 -9.72 14.69 -15.68
C ASP A 350 -9.06 13.37 -15.26
N ALA A 351 -9.22 12.31 -16.06
CA ALA A 351 -8.59 11.02 -15.78
C ALA A 351 -7.06 11.11 -15.74
N CYS A 352 -6.45 11.88 -16.66
CA CYS A 352 -5.02 12.16 -16.61
C CYS A 352 -4.62 12.96 -15.37
N HIS A 353 -5.40 13.96 -14.98
CA HIS A 353 -5.11 14.76 -13.79
C HIS A 353 -5.23 13.91 -12.50
N ALA A 354 -6.26 13.06 -12.39
CA ALA A 354 -6.38 12.08 -11.31
C ALA A 354 -5.19 11.12 -11.27
N TYR A 355 -4.68 10.67 -12.44
CA TYR A 355 -3.48 9.85 -12.51
C TYR A 355 -2.23 10.59 -11.98
N GLN A 356 -2.08 11.87 -12.34
CA GLN A 356 -1.00 12.70 -11.79
C GLN A 356 -1.11 12.84 -10.28
N ILE A 357 -2.31 13.06 -9.75
CA ILE A 357 -2.55 13.14 -8.30
C ILE A 357 -2.18 11.82 -7.65
N MET A 358 -2.63 10.67 -8.15
CA MET A 358 -2.27 9.37 -7.57
C MET A 358 -0.76 9.13 -7.54
N LEU A 359 -0.04 9.49 -8.61
CA LEU A 359 1.42 9.41 -8.66
C LEU A 359 2.09 10.35 -7.66
N GLN A 360 1.67 11.62 -7.63
CA GLN A 360 2.17 12.62 -6.70
C GLN A 360 1.84 12.23 -5.26
N SER A 361 0.73 11.54 -5.09
CA SER A 361 0.28 10.92 -3.87
C SER A 361 0.99 9.59 -3.61
N GLY A 362 2.12 9.28 -4.23
CA GLY A 362 2.96 8.11 -3.90
C GLY A 362 2.33 6.74 -4.16
N VAL A 363 1.18 6.64 -4.84
CA VAL A 363 0.68 5.37 -5.36
C VAL A 363 1.69 4.88 -6.42
N PRO A 364 2.25 3.67 -6.29
CA PRO A 364 3.19 3.16 -7.29
C PRO A 364 2.54 3.16 -8.67
N ALA A 365 3.26 3.61 -9.71
CA ALA A 365 2.73 3.62 -11.08
C ALA A 365 2.25 2.23 -11.54
N ASP A 366 2.88 1.16 -11.03
CA ASP A 366 2.49 -0.22 -11.33
C ASP A 366 1.18 -0.64 -10.62
N ASN A 367 0.69 0.15 -9.68
CA ASN A 367 -0.56 -0.06 -8.95
C ASN A 367 -1.70 0.89 -9.39
N ILE A 368 -1.42 1.81 -10.33
CA ILE A 368 -2.44 2.67 -10.95
C ILE A 368 -2.85 2.06 -12.29
N ILE A 369 -4.13 1.85 -12.53
CA ILE A 369 -4.67 1.32 -13.78
C ILE A 369 -5.46 2.44 -14.47
N LEU A 370 -5.00 2.92 -15.62
CA LEU A 370 -5.67 3.98 -16.38
C LEU A 370 -6.32 3.43 -17.66
N MET A 371 -7.63 3.67 -17.79
CA MET A 371 -8.45 3.29 -18.92
C MET A 371 -9.04 4.53 -19.59
N MET A 372 -8.73 4.77 -20.86
CA MET A 372 -9.33 5.86 -21.63
C MET A 372 -9.18 5.62 -23.12
N GLN A 373 -10.06 6.16 -23.96
CA GLN A 373 -9.95 5.96 -25.42
C GLN A 373 -8.58 6.41 -25.98
N ASP A 374 -7.97 7.43 -25.37
CA ASP A 374 -6.67 8.01 -25.73
C ASP A 374 -6.64 8.64 -27.14
N ASP A 375 -7.74 9.27 -27.52
CA ASP A 375 -7.96 9.88 -28.83
C ASP A 375 -7.92 11.42 -28.81
N VAL A 376 -7.74 12.05 -27.65
CA VAL A 376 -7.80 13.51 -27.50
C VAL A 376 -6.42 14.16 -27.63
N ALA A 377 -5.40 13.65 -26.95
CA ALA A 377 -4.07 14.30 -26.87
C ALA A 377 -3.46 14.50 -28.26
N ASN A 378 -3.61 13.51 -29.15
CA ASN A 378 -3.10 13.53 -30.52
C ASN A 378 -4.17 13.81 -31.59
N SER A 379 -5.38 14.26 -31.19
CA SER A 379 -6.42 14.65 -32.14
C SER A 379 -5.93 15.77 -33.05
N SER A 380 -6.32 15.74 -34.33
CA SER A 380 -6.10 16.85 -35.26
C SER A 380 -6.84 18.12 -34.85
N GLU A 381 -7.85 18.02 -34.00
CA GLU A 381 -8.58 19.16 -33.43
C GLU A 381 -7.82 19.79 -32.24
N ASN A 382 -6.84 19.09 -31.64
CA ASN A 382 -6.10 19.59 -30.50
C ASN A 382 -5.10 20.68 -30.93
N PRO A 383 -5.23 21.94 -30.46
CA PRO A 383 -4.26 22.99 -30.76
C PRO A 383 -2.89 22.77 -30.10
N PHE A 384 -2.78 21.78 -29.20
CA PHE A 384 -1.56 21.38 -28.51
C PHE A 384 -1.30 19.87 -28.67
N PRO A 385 -0.84 19.41 -29.85
CA PRO A 385 -0.62 17.99 -30.11
C PRO A 385 0.28 17.34 -29.05
N GLY A 386 -0.17 16.21 -28.51
CA GLY A 386 0.53 15.44 -27.48
C GLY A 386 0.43 16.01 -26.06
N GLN A 387 -0.44 17.00 -25.81
CA GLN A 387 -0.64 17.60 -24.48
C GLN A 387 -2.12 17.62 -24.09
N LEU A 388 -2.39 17.45 -22.79
CA LEU A 388 -3.70 17.70 -22.20
C LEU A 388 -3.63 18.69 -21.04
N PHE A 389 -4.66 19.51 -20.87
CA PHE A 389 -4.73 20.52 -19.82
C PHE A 389 -6.08 20.44 -19.10
N ASN A 390 -6.06 20.39 -17.77
CA ASN A 390 -7.28 20.32 -16.97
C ASN A 390 -7.67 21.64 -16.30
N LYS A 391 -6.98 22.73 -16.65
CA LYS A 391 -7.29 24.09 -16.20
C LYS A 391 -6.75 25.14 -17.18
N PRO A 392 -7.36 26.34 -17.25
CA PRO A 392 -6.88 27.41 -18.10
C PRO A 392 -5.59 28.06 -17.55
N GLY A 393 -4.98 28.91 -18.38
CA GLY A 393 -3.90 29.80 -17.96
C GLY A 393 -2.77 29.94 -18.98
N GLU A 394 -1.80 30.79 -18.65
CA GLU A 394 -0.60 30.99 -19.47
C GLU A 394 0.42 29.85 -19.34
N ASN A 395 0.53 29.25 -18.15
CA ASN A 395 1.46 28.14 -17.88
C ASN A 395 0.78 26.97 -17.13
N PRO A 396 -0.35 26.42 -17.61
CA PRO A 396 -1.00 25.31 -16.95
C PRO A 396 -0.16 24.02 -17.11
N PRO A 397 -0.22 23.11 -16.13
CA PRO A 397 0.47 21.83 -16.21
C PRO A 397 -0.12 20.98 -17.33
N ASP A 398 0.76 20.34 -18.10
CA ASP A 398 0.38 19.29 -19.05
C ASP A 398 0.12 18.00 -18.27
N VAL A 399 -1.15 17.66 -18.08
CA VAL A 399 -1.57 16.50 -17.28
C VAL A 399 -1.39 15.19 -18.03
N TYR A 400 -1.22 15.19 -19.36
CA TYR A 400 -0.98 13.99 -20.15
C TYR A 400 0.46 13.47 -19.99
N LYS A 401 1.40 14.37 -19.71
CA LYS A 401 2.82 14.04 -19.62
C LYS A 401 3.07 12.99 -18.53
N GLY A 402 3.48 11.79 -18.94
CA GLY A 402 3.80 10.69 -18.02
C GLY A 402 2.60 9.83 -17.61
N CYS A 403 1.39 10.12 -18.11
CA CYS A 403 0.25 9.22 -18.01
C CYS A 403 0.57 7.90 -18.70
N LYS A 404 0.49 6.80 -17.95
CA LYS A 404 0.60 5.44 -18.50
C LYS A 404 -0.82 4.91 -18.71
N VAL A 405 -1.28 4.96 -19.96
CA VAL A 405 -2.58 4.40 -20.34
C VAL A 405 -2.42 2.89 -20.47
N ASP A 406 -3.02 2.13 -19.55
CA ASP A 406 -2.95 0.67 -19.56
C ASP A 406 -3.89 0.07 -20.60
N TYR A 407 -5.04 0.73 -20.85
CA TYR A 407 -6.02 0.32 -21.84
C TYR A 407 -6.51 1.51 -22.66
N SER A 408 -6.38 1.41 -23.99
CA SER A 408 -6.79 2.45 -24.94
C SER A 408 -7.48 1.92 -26.19
N GLY A 409 -8.22 2.79 -26.86
CA GLY A 409 -9.02 2.46 -28.03
C GLY A 409 -10.20 1.54 -27.73
N ASP A 410 -10.59 0.76 -28.74
CA ASP A 410 -11.87 0.03 -28.80
C ASP A 410 -12.07 -1.03 -27.70
N ILE A 411 -11.02 -1.39 -26.96
CA ILE A 411 -11.09 -2.35 -25.87
C ILE A 411 -11.64 -1.75 -24.58
N VAL A 412 -11.69 -0.40 -24.47
CA VAL A 412 -12.18 0.30 -23.29
C VAL A 412 -13.70 0.17 -23.22
N THR A 413 -14.17 -0.75 -22.39
CA THR A 413 -15.58 -1.13 -22.23
C THR A 413 -15.96 -1.22 -20.75
N GLY A 414 -17.25 -1.13 -20.43
CA GLY A 414 -17.73 -1.34 -19.06
C GLY A 414 -17.41 -2.74 -18.52
N GLN A 415 -17.40 -3.75 -19.39
CA GLN A 415 -16.99 -5.11 -19.04
C GLN A 415 -15.51 -5.18 -18.63
N LEU A 416 -14.62 -4.53 -19.41
CA LEU A 416 -13.20 -4.45 -19.08
C LEU A 416 -13.00 -3.77 -17.72
N PHE A 417 -13.73 -2.70 -17.42
CA PHE A 417 -13.64 -2.01 -16.13
C PHE A 417 -14.01 -2.93 -14.96
N MET A 418 -15.10 -3.69 -15.09
CA MET A 418 -15.49 -4.70 -14.08
C MET A 418 -14.45 -5.82 -13.95
N ASP A 419 -13.86 -6.27 -15.06
CA ASP A 419 -12.81 -7.29 -15.04
C ASP A 419 -11.54 -6.78 -14.36
N VAL A 420 -11.16 -5.53 -14.60
CA VAL A 420 -10.04 -4.86 -13.92
C VAL A 420 -10.30 -4.78 -12.42
N LEU A 421 -11.48 -4.29 -12.01
CA LEU A 421 -11.86 -4.15 -10.61
C LEU A 421 -11.88 -5.49 -9.87
N THR A 422 -12.37 -6.56 -10.50
CA THR A 422 -12.52 -7.88 -9.87
C THR A 422 -11.27 -8.78 -9.95
N GLY A 423 -10.17 -8.27 -10.53
CA GLY A 423 -8.93 -9.01 -10.71
C GLY A 423 -9.04 -10.12 -11.77
N ASN A 424 -9.98 -10.02 -12.71
CA ASN A 424 -10.23 -11.01 -13.74
C ASN A 424 -9.22 -10.88 -14.90
N THR A 425 -8.08 -11.57 -14.79
CA THR A 425 -7.02 -11.55 -15.81
C THR A 425 -7.44 -12.16 -17.14
N GLU A 426 -8.38 -13.12 -17.15
CA GLU A 426 -8.85 -13.77 -18.38
C GLU A 426 -9.72 -12.82 -19.22
N GLY A 427 -10.59 -12.06 -18.57
CA GLY A 427 -11.44 -11.06 -19.21
C GLY A 427 -10.64 -9.83 -19.69
N ALA A 428 -9.81 -9.27 -18.80
CA ALA A 428 -9.10 -8.03 -19.09
C ALA A 428 -7.92 -8.19 -20.07
N LYS A 429 -7.29 -9.37 -20.12
CA LYS A 429 -6.09 -9.67 -20.94
C LYS A 429 -4.96 -8.64 -20.76
N GLY A 430 -4.85 -8.08 -19.56
CA GLY A 430 -3.90 -7.03 -19.23
C GLY A 430 -3.74 -6.82 -17.73
N LYS A 431 -3.38 -5.60 -17.34
CA LYS A 431 -3.22 -5.20 -15.94
C LYS A 431 -4.58 -5.15 -15.23
N VAL A 432 -4.70 -5.86 -14.12
CA VAL A 432 -5.91 -5.86 -13.28
C VAL A 432 -5.55 -5.49 -11.86
N LEU A 433 -6.56 -5.16 -11.05
CA LEU A 433 -6.37 -4.87 -9.64
C LEU A 433 -5.88 -6.13 -8.92
N LYS A 434 -4.77 -5.99 -8.16
CA LYS A 434 -4.12 -7.07 -7.41
C LYS A 434 -4.15 -6.86 -5.89
N SER A 435 -4.98 -5.92 -5.45
CA SER A 435 -5.12 -5.56 -4.04
C SER A 435 -5.72 -6.69 -3.20
N GLY A 436 -5.30 -6.76 -1.94
CA GLY A 436 -5.77 -7.71 -0.94
C GLY A 436 -6.37 -7.04 0.29
N ALA A 437 -6.66 -7.85 1.32
CA ALA A 437 -7.42 -7.43 2.50
C ALA A 437 -6.73 -6.36 3.37
N SER A 438 -5.46 -6.08 3.14
CA SER A 438 -4.67 -5.04 3.80
C SER A 438 -4.63 -3.71 3.05
N ASP A 439 -5.01 -3.72 1.77
CA ASP A 439 -4.67 -2.67 0.81
C ASP A 439 -5.78 -1.63 0.68
N THR A 440 -5.46 -0.43 0.24
CA THR A 440 -6.44 0.62 -0.02
C THR A 440 -6.63 0.81 -1.52
N VAL A 441 -7.87 1.00 -1.95
CA VAL A 441 -8.21 1.16 -3.38
C VAL A 441 -8.91 2.49 -3.60
N PHE A 442 -8.36 3.30 -4.50
CA PHE A 442 -9.05 4.48 -5.04
C PHE A 442 -9.65 4.12 -6.40
N VAL A 443 -10.90 4.50 -6.65
CA VAL A 443 -11.55 4.35 -7.95
C VAL A 443 -12.03 5.72 -8.38
N ASN A 444 -11.65 6.14 -9.60
CA ASN A 444 -12.17 7.35 -10.21
C ASN A 444 -12.79 7.01 -11.57
N PHE A 445 -14.06 7.34 -11.73
CA PHE A 445 -14.78 7.24 -12.99
C PHE A 445 -15.22 8.64 -13.42
N VAL A 446 -15.00 8.97 -14.70
CA VAL A 446 -15.32 10.28 -15.26
C VAL A 446 -15.96 10.12 -16.63
N ASP A 447 -17.28 10.40 -16.74
CA ASP A 447 -17.99 10.45 -18.02
C ASP A 447 -19.42 11.03 -17.94
N HIS A 448 -20.23 10.79 -18.97
CA HIS A 448 -21.68 10.85 -18.98
C HIS A 448 -22.33 9.72 -18.15
N GLY A 449 -23.46 10.06 -17.55
CA GLY A 449 -24.33 9.10 -16.86
C GLY A 449 -25.79 9.34 -17.16
N GLY A 450 -26.64 8.58 -16.51
CA GLY A 450 -28.10 8.68 -16.48
C GLY A 450 -28.61 7.91 -15.27
N PRO A 451 -29.91 8.00 -14.91
CA PRO A 451 -30.46 7.21 -13.82
C PRO A 451 -30.11 5.72 -13.94
N GLY A 452 -29.24 5.22 -13.06
CA GLY A 452 -28.78 3.84 -12.99
C GLY A 452 -27.87 3.36 -14.13
N ILE A 453 -27.31 4.25 -14.95
CA ILE A 453 -26.36 3.91 -16.02
C ILE A 453 -25.19 4.90 -16.11
N ILE A 454 -24.01 4.41 -16.49
CA ILE A 454 -22.85 5.22 -16.88
C ILE A 454 -22.31 4.74 -18.23
N ALA A 455 -21.75 5.67 -19.01
CA ALA A 455 -21.26 5.36 -20.36
C ALA A 455 -19.83 4.80 -20.36
N PHE A 456 -19.52 4.07 -21.43
CA PHE A 456 -18.17 3.66 -21.80
C PHE A 456 -18.02 3.88 -23.31
N PRO A 457 -16.80 4.11 -23.82
CA PRO A 457 -16.66 4.56 -25.20
C PRO A 457 -16.95 3.45 -26.19
N ASN A 458 -16.87 2.20 -25.74
CA ASN A 458 -17.15 1.01 -26.53
C ASN A 458 -18.02 0.03 -25.73
N GLY A 459 -18.81 -0.76 -26.45
CA GLY A 459 -19.73 -1.72 -25.85
C GLY A 459 -20.94 -1.05 -25.17
N PRO A 460 -21.75 -1.84 -24.43
CA PRO A 460 -22.92 -1.34 -23.74
C PRO A 460 -22.57 -0.44 -22.56
N VAL A 461 -23.53 0.40 -22.17
CA VAL A 461 -23.48 1.17 -20.92
C VAL A 461 -23.32 0.23 -19.71
N LEU A 462 -22.62 0.71 -18.68
CA LEU A 462 -22.50 0.00 -17.41
C LEU A 462 -23.69 0.37 -16.52
N THR A 463 -24.48 -0.62 -16.16
CA THR A 463 -25.70 -0.42 -15.34
C THR A 463 -25.40 -0.53 -13.84
N VAL A 464 -26.21 0.10 -13.00
CA VAL A 464 -26.10 0.02 -11.54
C VAL A 464 -26.14 -1.43 -11.03
N LYS A 465 -26.98 -2.29 -11.62
CA LYS A 465 -27.02 -3.74 -11.33
C LYS A 465 -25.64 -4.40 -11.46
N GLN A 466 -24.94 -4.09 -12.56
CA GLN A 466 -23.61 -4.62 -12.84
C GLN A 466 -22.55 -4.04 -11.90
N LEU A 467 -22.59 -2.73 -11.62
CA LEU A 467 -21.68 -2.09 -10.68
C LEU A 467 -21.84 -2.64 -9.26
N SER A 468 -23.07 -2.70 -8.75
CA SER A 468 -23.38 -3.20 -7.41
C SER A 468 -22.92 -4.65 -7.25
N LYS A 469 -23.13 -5.51 -8.26
CA LYS A 469 -22.62 -6.88 -8.28
C LYS A 469 -21.08 -6.92 -8.27
N THR A 470 -20.43 -6.03 -9.00
CA THR A 470 -18.97 -5.92 -9.07
C THR A 470 -18.38 -5.53 -7.73
N LEU A 471 -18.90 -4.49 -7.09
CA LEU A 471 -18.45 -4.03 -5.76
C LEU A 471 -18.67 -5.10 -4.69
N LYS A 472 -19.84 -5.75 -4.67
CA LYS A 472 -20.14 -6.91 -3.81
C LYS A 472 -19.16 -8.07 -4.02
N THR A 473 -18.77 -8.32 -5.28
CA THR A 473 -17.77 -9.33 -5.61
C THR A 473 -16.41 -8.97 -5.01
N MET A 474 -15.96 -7.73 -5.14
CA MET A 474 -14.69 -7.27 -4.57
C MET A 474 -14.67 -7.37 -3.04
N GLN A 475 -15.76 -6.98 -2.37
CA GLN A 475 -15.93 -7.13 -0.91
C GLN A 475 -15.85 -8.61 -0.50
N SER A 476 -16.58 -9.50 -1.20
CA SER A 476 -16.59 -10.94 -0.91
C SER A 476 -15.21 -11.60 -1.07
N LYS A 477 -14.43 -11.13 -2.06
CA LYS A 477 -13.05 -11.56 -2.30
C LYS A 477 -12.03 -10.89 -1.37
N LYS A 478 -12.46 -9.98 -0.47
CA LYS A 478 -11.61 -9.21 0.44
C LYS A 478 -10.47 -8.49 -0.31
N MET A 479 -10.80 -7.86 -1.44
CA MET A 479 -9.82 -7.20 -2.30
C MET A 479 -9.31 -5.85 -1.76
N PHE A 480 -9.80 -5.41 -0.61
CA PHE A 480 -9.35 -4.17 0.02
C PHE A 480 -9.64 -4.19 1.52
N LYS A 481 -8.83 -3.44 2.27
CA LYS A 481 -9.15 -2.96 3.62
C LYS A 481 -10.23 -1.88 3.55
N GLN A 482 -10.07 -0.91 2.66
CA GLN A 482 -10.98 0.21 2.43
C GLN A 482 -10.91 0.66 0.96
N MET A 483 -12.03 1.14 0.43
CA MET A 483 -12.13 1.71 -0.91
C MET A 483 -12.79 3.08 -0.89
N VAL A 484 -12.27 4.00 -1.69
CA VAL A 484 -12.91 5.29 -2.00
C VAL A 484 -13.22 5.33 -3.49
N PHE A 485 -14.47 5.68 -3.84
CA PHE A 485 -14.93 5.73 -5.23
C PHE A 485 -15.45 7.14 -5.54
N TYR A 486 -14.75 7.90 -6.39
CA TYR A 486 -15.22 9.18 -6.91
C TYR A 486 -15.82 9.00 -8.30
N MET A 487 -17.08 9.43 -8.47
CA MET A 487 -17.81 9.28 -9.73
C MET A 487 -18.28 10.64 -10.25
N GLU A 488 -17.62 11.11 -11.30
CA GLU A 488 -18.08 12.22 -12.13
C GLU A 488 -18.97 11.68 -13.25
N ALA A 489 -20.28 11.88 -13.10
CA ALA A 489 -21.29 11.63 -14.12
C ALA A 489 -22.64 12.28 -13.77
N CYS A 490 -23.46 12.55 -14.79
CA CYS A 490 -24.87 12.89 -14.61
C CYS A 490 -25.61 11.79 -13.87
N GLU A 491 -26.49 12.19 -12.95
CA GLU A 491 -27.26 11.30 -12.07
C GLU A 491 -26.39 10.25 -11.33
N SER A 492 -25.11 10.55 -11.06
CA SER A 492 -24.14 9.61 -10.46
C SER A 492 -24.56 9.12 -9.07
N GLY A 493 -25.36 9.90 -8.33
CA GLY A 493 -25.94 9.47 -7.05
C GLY A 493 -26.90 8.27 -7.18
N SER A 494 -27.36 7.94 -8.39
CA SER A 494 -28.18 6.75 -8.66
C SER A 494 -27.39 5.45 -8.80
N MET A 495 -26.05 5.50 -8.79
CA MET A 495 -25.17 4.34 -9.02
C MET A 495 -24.77 3.60 -7.74
N PHE A 496 -25.17 4.09 -6.57
CA PHE A 496 -24.79 3.52 -5.26
C PHE A 496 -25.96 3.17 -4.32
N PRO A 497 -27.13 2.68 -4.81
CA PRO A 497 -28.30 2.44 -3.95
C PRO A 497 -28.08 1.34 -2.90
N ASP A 498 -27.14 0.43 -3.16
CA ASP A 498 -26.90 -0.81 -2.42
C ASP A 498 -25.67 -0.76 -1.49
N LEU A 499 -24.99 0.39 -1.36
CA LEU A 499 -23.80 0.45 -0.52
C LEU A 499 -24.16 0.42 0.97
N GLU A 500 -23.64 -0.60 1.66
CA GLU A 500 -23.85 -0.80 3.10
C GLU A 500 -23.02 0.18 3.94
N LYS A 501 -23.57 0.60 5.10
CA LYS A 501 -22.92 1.55 6.01
C LYS A 501 -21.62 1.03 6.65
N ASP A 502 -21.40 -0.27 6.68
CA ASP A 502 -20.19 -0.95 7.16
C ASP A 502 -19.47 -1.72 6.02
N GLY A 503 -19.82 -1.39 4.77
CA GLY A 503 -19.35 -2.07 3.56
C GLY A 503 -17.89 -1.78 3.19
N LYS A 504 -17.19 -0.93 3.93
CA LYS A 504 -15.80 -0.52 3.65
C LYS A 504 -15.59 0.18 2.30
N ILE A 505 -16.64 0.78 1.75
CA ILE A 505 -16.60 1.58 0.54
C ILE A 505 -17.22 2.94 0.88
N LEU A 506 -16.47 4.02 0.68
CA LEU A 506 -17.01 5.37 0.63
C LEU A 506 -17.12 5.79 -0.84
N ALA A 507 -18.33 6.04 -1.32
CA ALA A 507 -18.53 6.58 -2.66
C ALA A 507 -18.96 8.05 -2.59
N VAL A 508 -18.41 8.88 -3.47
CA VAL A 508 -18.76 10.29 -3.62
C VAL A 508 -19.14 10.55 -5.07
N SER A 509 -20.33 11.13 -5.27
CA SER A 509 -20.88 11.40 -6.60
C SER A 509 -20.86 12.90 -6.91
N ALA A 510 -20.67 13.25 -8.18
CA ALA A 510 -20.71 14.62 -8.67
C ALA A 510 -22.11 15.24 -8.58
N SER A 511 -23.15 14.40 -8.59
CA SER A 511 -24.54 14.82 -8.55
C SER A 511 -25.41 13.82 -7.78
N ASN A 512 -26.59 14.25 -7.34
CA ASN A 512 -27.60 13.35 -6.79
C ASN A 512 -28.19 12.44 -7.89
N ALA A 513 -29.17 11.61 -7.54
CA ALA A 513 -29.78 10.66 -8.48
C ALA A 513 -30.63 11.31 -9.59
N ASP A 514 -30.75 12.63 -9.62
CA ASP A 514 -31.84 13.39 -10.22
C ASP A 514 -31.40 14.60 -11.06
N GLU A 515 -30.10 14.86 -11.14
CA GLU A 515 -29.55 16.03 -11.81
C GLU A 515 -28.29 15.68 -12.62
N SER A 516 -28.04 16.49 -13.66
CA SER A 516 -26.82 16.45 -14.44
C SER A 516 -25.60 16.84 -13.61
N SER A 517 -24.44 16.30 -13.99
CA SER A 517 -23.18 16.93 -13.68
C SER A 517 -22.81 17.99 -14.72
N TRP A 518 -21.70 18.69 -14.51
CA TRP A 518 -21.39 19.92 -15.25
C TRP A 518 -19.97 19.93 -15.75
N GLY A 519 -19.77 20.14 -17.04
CA GLY A 519 -18.48 20.51 -17.60
C GLY A 519 -18.06 21.90 -17.14
N THR A 520 -16.77 22.19 -17.13
CA THR A 520 -16.24 23.51 -16.75
C THR A 520 -15.04 23.89 -17.60
N TYR A 521 -14.60 25.15 -17.48
CA TYR A 521 -13.61 25.75 -18.36
C TYR A 521 -13.98 25.58 -19.83
N CYS A 522 -15.24 25.88 -20.16
CA CYS A 522 -15.81 25.80 -21.50
C CYS A 522 -15.85 27.18 -22.19
N GLY A 523 -16.02 27.21 -23.51
CA GLY A 523 -16.12 28.46 -24.29
C GLY A 523 -14.94 29.38 -24.03
N ASP A 524 -15.20 30.65 -23.72
CA ASP A 524 -14.15 31.65 -23.45
C ASP A 524 -13.26 31.34 -22.24
N ALA A 525 -13.70 30.43 -21.34
CA ALA A 525 -12.90 29.98 -20.21
C ALA A 525 -11.90 28.86 -20.57
N ALA A 526 -11.97 28.30 -21.78
CA ALA A 526 -11.12 27.18 -22.24
C ALA A 526 -9.76 27.65 -22.80
N MET A 527 -9.15 28.68 -22.21
CA MET A 527 -7.95 29.33 -22.74
C MET A 527 -6.68 28.76 -22.12
N VAL A 528 -5.80 28.23 -22.96
CA VAL A 528 -4.48 27.70 -22.60
C VAL A 528 -3.42 28.40 -23.45
N LYS A 529 -2.39 28.99 -22.84
CA LYS A 529 -1.27 29.65 -23.56
C LYS A 529 -1.77 30.63 -24.65
N GLY A 530 -2.79 31.42 -24.31
CA GLY A 530 -3.42 32.38 -25.22
C GLY A 530 -4.26 31.79 -26.37
N LYS A 531 -4.55 30.48 -26.38
CA LYS A 531 -5.40 29.84 -27.40
C LYS A 531 -6.58 29.11 -26.76
N ASN A 532 -7.73 29.16 -27.41
CA ASN A 532 -8.89 28.36 -27.02
C ASN A 532 -8.68 26.90 -27.44
N VAL A 533 -8.98 25.96 -26.56
CA VAL A 533 -8.85 24.52 -26.85
C VAL A 533 -9.94 24.01 -27.80
N GLY A 534 -11.08 24.70 -27.91
CA GLY A 534 -12.22 24.28 -28.73
C GLY A 534 -13.09 23.19 -28.08
N SER A 535 -12.91 22.98 -26.78
CA SER A 535 -13.66 22.02 -25.95
C SER A 535 -13.69 22.53 -24.50
N CYS A 536 -14.28 21.77 -23.57
CA CYS A 536 -14.16 22.03 -22.13
C CYS A 536 -12.89 21.34 -21.58
N LEU A 537 -12.20 21.94 -20.60
CA LEU A 537 -10.94 21.40 -20.07
C LEU A 537 -11.11 20.36 -18.95
N GLY A 538 -12.23 20.38 -18.23
CA GLY A 538 -12.51 19.46 -17.13
C GLY A 538 -13.98 19.50 -16.72
N ASP A 539 -14.36 18.69 -15.74
CA ASP A 539 -15.69 18.70 -15.16
C ASP A 539 -15.70 19.32 -13.76
N LEU A 540 -16.79 19.98 -13.39
CA LEU A 540 -16.85 20.89 -12.25
C LEU A 540 -16.54 20.18 -10.93
N PHE A 541 -17.14 19.02 -10.68
CA PHE A 541 -16.83 18.23 -9.49
C PHE A 541 -15.39 17.72 -9.55
N SER A 542 -15.00 17.14 -10.69
CA SER A 542 -13.64 16.64 -10.94
C SER A 542 -12.57 17.67 -10.61
N VAL A 543 -12.59 18.84 -11.26
CA VAL A 543 -11.55 19.86 -11.06
C VAL A 543 -11.55 20.40 -9.63
N ASN A 544 -12.69 20.43 -8.95
CA ASN A 544 -12.79 20.95 -7.60
C ASN A 544 -12.10 20.03 -6.58
N TRP A 545 -12.28 18.71 -6.66
CA TRP A 545 -11.59 17.78 -5.75
C TRP A 545 -10.09 17.69 -6.11
N MET A 546 -9.78 17.61 -7.41
CA MET A 546 -8.38 17.49 -7.87
C MET A 546 -7.54 18.73 -7.53
N GLN A 547 -8.10 19.94 -7.69
CA GLN A 547 -7.38 21.16 -7.33
C GLN A 547 -7.26 21.37 -5.82
N ASP A 548 -8.18 20.81 -5.04
CA ASP A 548 -8.03 20.79 -3.59
C ASP A 548 -6.86 19.91 -3.17
N ASP A 549 -6.77 18.75 -3.82
CA ASP A 549 -5.70 17.79 -3.64
C ASP A 549 -4.34 18.34 -4.09
N ASP A 550 -4.27 18.99 -5.25
CA ASP A 550 -3.08 19.74 -5.71
C ASP A 550 -2.52 20.70 -4.64
N ALA A 551 -3.36 21.24 -3.75
CA ALA A 551 -2.92 22.12 -2.67
C ALA A 551 -2.06 21.41 -1.58
N GLY A 552 -1.90 20.09 -1.67
CA GLY A 552 -0.93 19.32 -0.90
C GLY A 552 -1.33 19.06 0.55
N LYS A 553 -2.62 19.14 0.88
CA LYS A 553 -3.15 19.01 2.25
C LYS A 553 -3.58 17.60 2.65
N PHE A 554 -3.38 16.60 1.79
CA PHE A 554 -3.80 15.21 1.94
C PHE A 554 -3.52 14.58 3.32
N LYS A 555 -2.39 14.92 3.96
CA LYS A 555 -2.01 14.36 5.27
C LYS A 555 -2.85 14.86 6.43
N SER A 556 -3.43 16.05 6.30
CA SER A 556 -4.17 16.74 7.36
C SER A 556 -5.64 16.93 7.04
N GLU A 557 -6.00 16.94 5.77
CA GLU A 557 -7.38 17.08 5.32
C GLU A 557 -8.10 15.73 5.38
N THR A 558 -9.30 15.75 5.97
CA THR A 558 -10.19 14.60 6.00
C THR A 558 -11.07 14.56 4.76
N PHE A 559 -11.59 13.39 4.42
CA PHE A 559 -12.59 13.26 3.36
C PHE A 559 -13.81 14.15 3.64
N ARG A 560 -14.27 14.27 4.90
CA ARG A 560 -15.33 15.19 5.31
C ARG A 560 -15.04 16.64 4.92
N SER A 561 -13.81 17.09 5.17
CA SER A 561 -13.37 18.46 4.86
C SER A 561 -13.33 18.69 3.35
N GLN A 562 -12.74 17.77 2.59
CA GLN A 562 -12.70 17.86 1.13
C GLN A 562 -14.11 17.81 0.54
N ILE A 563 -14.94 16.82 0.91
CA ILE A 563 -16.33 16.68 0.45
C ILE A 563 -17.11 17.96 0.76
N SER A 564 -16.98 18.53 1.96
CA SER A 564 -17.62 19.80 2.29
C SER A 564 -17.16 20.96 1.40
N LYS A 565 -15.87 21.06 1.11
CA LYS A 565 -15.31 22.08 0.22
C LYS A 565 -15.77 21.88 -1.23
N VAL A 566 -15.66 20.67 -1.75
CA VAL A 566 -16.07 20.27 -3.09
C VAL A 566 -17.57 20.48 -3.28
N THR A 567 -18.40 20.16 -2.28
CA THR A 567 -19.84 20.44 -2.28
C THR A 567 -20.11 21.94 -2.42
N LYS A 568 -19.35 22.79 -1.73
CA LYS A 568 -19.51 24.24 -1.82
C LYS A 568 -19.07 24.81 -3.17
N LEU A 569 -17.99 24.27 -3.75
CA LEU A 569 -17.44 24.74 -5.02
C LEU A 569 -18.21 24.20 -6.23
N THR A 570 -18.78 23.00 -6.12
CA THR A 570 -19.61 22.35 -7.15
C THR A 570 -21.04 22.88 -7.06
N ASN A 571 -21.21 24.18 -7.29
CA ASN A 571 -22.46 24.90 -7.02
C ASN A 571 -23.57 24.71 -8.07
N LYS A 572 -23.44 23.71 -8.95
CA LYS A 572 -24.38 23.41 -10.03
C LYS A 572 -25.11 22.06 -9.88
N SER A 573 -24.62 21.23 -8.96
CA SER A 573 -25.18 19.94 -8.60
C SER A 573 -24.97 19.70 -7.09
N HIS A 574 -25.56 18.65 -6.56
CA HIS A 574 -25.46 18.19 -5.19
C HIS A 574 -24.48 17.02 -5.13
N VAL A 575 -23.28 17.30 -4.64
CA VAL A 575 -22.31 16.26 -4.28
C VAL A 575 -22.88 15.42 -3.15
N CYS A 576 -22.88 14.09 -3.30
CA CYS A 576 -23.47 13.16 -2.34
C CYS A 576 -22.45 12.10 -1.91
N SER A 577 -22.53 11.66 -0.66
CA SER A 577 -21.75 10.53 -0.11
C SER A 577 -22.63 9.29 0.08
N PHE A 578 -22.06 8.10 -0.09
CA PHE A 578 -22.74 6.81 0.08
C PHE A 578 -21.82 5.76 0.74
N GLY A 579 -22.42 4.75 1.36
CA GLY A 579 -21.72 3.62 1.96
C GLY A 579 -21.19 3.91 3.36
N ASP A 580 -19.93 3.59 3.61
CA ASP A 580 -19.28 3.70 4.91
C ASP A 580 -18.81 5.14 5.18
N GLU A 581 -19.75 6.00 5.58
CA GLU A 581 -19.50 7.41 5.92
C GLU A 581 -18.59 7.59 7.14
N SER A 582 -18.29 6.54 7.91
CA SER A 582 -17.29 6.64 8.99
C SER A 582 -15.90 6.98 8.45
N PHE A 583 -15.66 6.70 7.17
CA PHE A 583 -14.42 7.02 6.47
C PHE A 583 -14.28 8.51 6.20
N GLU A 584 -15.36 9.29 6.27
CA GLU A 584 -15.27 10.74 6.09
C GLU A 584 -14.35 11.39 7.14
N ASP A 585 -14.20 10.76 8.32
CA ASP A 585 -13.31 11.25 9.38
C ASP A 585 -11.84 10.81 9.20
N GLU A 586 -11.55 9.91 8.24
CA GLU A 586 -10.19 9.57 7.87
C GLU A 586 -9.54 10.67 7.02
N THR A 587 -8.21 10.76 7.08
CA THR A 587 -7.46 11.66 6.20
C THR A 587 -7.44 11.11 4.79
N ILE A 588 -7.39 11.99 3.78
CA ILE A 588 -7.19 11.58 2.38
C ILE A 588 -5.90 10.75 2.25
N GLY A 589 -4.90 11.10 3.08
CA GLY A 589 -3.66 10.38 3.33
C GLY A 589 -3.80 8.88 3.67
N SER A 590 -4.97 8.41 4.07
CA SER A 590 -5.26 7.00 4.33
C SER A 590 -5.30 6.18 3.03
N VAL A 591 -5.84 6.76 1.94
CA VAL A 591 -5.98 6.14 0.61
C VAL A 591 -4.95 6.68 -0.39
N GLU A 592 -4.36 7.84 -0.11
CA GLU A 592 -3.35 8.53 -0.92
C GLU A 592 -2.07 8.79 -0.10
N THR A 593 -0.87 8.61 -0.60
CA THR A 593 0.41 8.89 0.14
C THR A 593 1.04 10.23 -0.24
N ALA A 594 2.11 10.64 0.45
CA ALA A 594 2.85 11.91 0.30
C ALA A 594 3.80 12.05 -0.92
N SER A 595 3.70 13.12 -1.72
CA SER A 595 4.87 13.92 -2.12
C SER A 595 4.57 15.42 -1.97
N SER A 596 5.57 16.19 -1.53
CA SER A 596 5.43 17.61 -1.28
C SER A 596 5.80 18.40 -2.53
N LEU A 597 4.82 18.95 -3.23
CA LEU A 597 5.02 20.03 -4.19
C LEU A 597 3.92 21.06 -4.02
N SER A 598 4.31 22.33 -4.00
CA SER A 598 3.38 23.45 -3.90
C SER A 598 2.71 23.65 -5.26
N ALA A 599 1.42 23.33 -5.37
CA ALA A 599 0.61 23.88 -6.44
C ALA A 599 0.15 25.31 -6.09
N SER A 600 -0.02 26.12 -7.13
CA SER A 600 -0.62 27.45 -7.02
C SER A 600 -2.07 27.36 -6.50
N PRO A 601 -2.61 28.42 -5.88
CA PRO A 601 -3.98 28.45 -5.37
C PRO A 601 -5.00 27.99 -6.42
N SER A 602 -6.04 27.27 -5.96
CA SER A 602 -7.21 26.93 -6.77
C SER A 602 -7.87 28.21 -7.26
N ASP A 603 -7.91 28.38 -8.58
CA ASP A 603 -8.76 29.38 -9.22
C ASP A 603 -10.17 28.81 -9.28
N THR A 604 -11.16 29.55 -8.77
CA THR A 604 -12.56 29.16 -8.85
C THR A 604 -12.92 28.75 -10.28
N ALA A 605 -13.46 27.55 -10.46
CA ALA A 605 -13.85 27.06 -11.78
C ALA A 605 -14.85 28.01 -12.47
N GLN A 606 -14.66 28.27 -13.77
CA GLN A 606 -15.45 29.21 -14.55
C GLN A 606 -15.97 28.56 -15.84
N GLY A 607 -17.04 29.13 -16.40
CA GLY A 607 -17.60 28.64 -17.66
C GLY A 607 -18.26 27.26 -17.52
N ALA A 608 -18.98 27.04 -16.42
CA ALA A 608 -19.71 25.80 -16.19
C ALA A 608 -20.87 25.65 -17.19
N VAL A 609 -20.98 24.47 -17.81
CA VAL A 609 -22.01 24.09 -18.78
C VAL A 609 -22.58 22.74 -18.39
N ASP A 610 -23.90 22.58 -18.44
CA ASP A 610 -24.53 21.28 -18.17
C ASP A 610 -23.93 20.23 -19.10
N ALA A 611 -23.53 19.07 -18.57
CA ALA A 611 -22.87 18.04 -19.38
C ALA A 611 -23.71 17.60 -20.59
N ARG A 612 -25.04 17.70 -20.51
CA ARG A 612 -25.96 17.44 -21.63
C ARG A 612 -25.83 18.48 -22.74
N ASP A 613 -25.40 19.70 -22.41
CA ASP A 613 -25.35 20.86 -23.30
C ASP A 613 -23.97 21.18 -23.87
N VAL A 614 -22.91 20.55 -23.38
CA VAL A 614 -21.53 20.80 -23.85
C VAL A 614 -21.40 20.76 -25.37
N TYR A 615 -21.97 19.75 -26.05
CA TYR A 615 -21.88 19.63 -27.50
C TYR A 615 -22.55 20.81 -28.23
N LEU A 616 -23.75 21.20 -27.80
CA LEU A 616 -24.49 22.29 -28.42
C LEU A 616 -23.83 23.64 -28.12
N THR A 617 -23.48 23.89 -26.86
CA THR A 617 -22.85 25.14 -26.43
C THR A 617 -21.52 25.37 -27.16
N GLN A 618 -20.70 24.33 -27.31
CA GLN A 618 -19.43 24.45 -28.03
C GLN A 618 -19.62 24.63 -29.54
N ALA A 619 -20.59 23.96 -30.16
CA ALA A 619 -20.92 24.18 -31.57
C ALA A 619 -21.42 25.62 -31.80
N MET A 620 -22.25 26.15 -30.89
CA MET A 620 -22.71 27.54 -30.93
C MET A 620 -21.56 28.52 -30.73
N TRP A 621 -20.65 28.26 -29.78
CA TRP A 621 -19.47 29.08 -29.55
C TRP A 621 -18.59 29.15 -30.80
N ALA A 622 -18.33 28.00 -31.44
CA ALA A 622 -17.58 27.93 -32.69
C ALA A 622 -18.26 28.72 -33.82
N TRP A 623 -19.60 28.67 -33.92
CA TRP A 623 -20.35 29.45 -34.91
C TRP A 623 -20.27 30.96 -34.66
N GLN A 624 -20.32 31.39 -33.40
CA GLN A 624 -20.21 32.81 -33.02
C GLN A 624 -18.82 33.39 -33.31
N HIS A 625 -17.78 32.58 -33.13
CA HIS A 625 -16.37 33.01 -33.24
C HIS A 625 -15.73 32.71 -34.60
N ALA A 626 -16.41 31.98 -35.49
CA ALA A 626 -15.94 31.75 -36.85
C ALA A 626 -15.85 33.08 -37.63
N THR A 627 -14.66 33.37 -38.15
CA THR A 627 -14.36 34.61 -38.89
C THR A 627 -14.61 34.48 -40.39
N ASP A 628 -14.54 33.27 -40.94
CA ASP A 628 -14.78 32.98 -42.35
C ASP A 628 -16.11 32.24 -42.57
N LYS A 629 -16.63 32.36 -43.79
CA LYS A 629 -17.95 31.83 -44.18
C LYS A 629 -18.00 30.29 -44.12
N GLU A 630 -16.91 29.61 -44.43
CA GLU A 630 -16.86 28.15 -44.49
C GLU A 630 -16.90 27.54 -43.09
N SER A 631 -16.03 28.02 -42.19
CA SER A 631 -16.03 27.63 -40.78
C SER A 631 -17.37 27.93 -40.12
N LYS A 632 -17.97 29.08 -40.43
CA LYS A 632 -19.29 29.46 -39.90
C LYS A 632 -20.39 28.53 -40.42
N GLN A 633 -20.38 28.18 -41.70
CA GLN A 633 -21.34 27.22 -42.25
C GLN A 633 -21.16 25.83 -41.62
N LYS A 634 -19.92 25.36 -41.46
CA LYS A 634 -19.62 24.06 -40.83
C LYS A 634 -20.12 24.01 -39.39
N ALA A 635 -19.86 25.06 -38.60
CA ALA A 635 -20.35 25.16 -37.23
C ALA A 635 -21.89 25.23 -37.17
N TRP A 636 -22.53 25.96 -38.09
CA TRP A 636 -23.99 26.04 -38.17
C TRP A 636 -24.62 24.68 -38.48
N THR A 637 -24.09 23.95 -39.46
CA THR A 637 -24.53 22.57 -39.77
C THR A 637 -24.45 21.67 -38.55
N ARG A 638 -23.39 21.82 -37.73
CA ARG A 638 -23.25 21.07 -36.48
C ARG A 638 -24.31 21.47 -35.45
N VAL A 639 -24.59 22.75 -35.27
CA VAL A 639 -25.66 23.24 -34.37
C VAL A 639 -27.01 22.65 -34.77
N THR A 640 -27.40 22.78 -36.03
CA THR A 640 -28.70 22.29 -36.52
C THR A 640 -28.79 20.77 -36.45
N GLY A 641 -27.69 20.07 -36.72
CA GLY A 641 -27.61 18.62 -36.61
C GLY A 641 -27.81 18.12 -35.18
N ILE A 642 -27.10 18.72 -34.22
CA ILE A 642 -27.27 18.42 -32.79
C ILE A 642 -28.71 18.67 -32.34
N MET A 643 -29.33 19.78 -32.74
CA MET A 643 -30.73 20.07 -32.40
C MET A 643 -31.69 19.02 -32.96
N LYS A 644 -31.52 18.63 -34.24
CA LYS A 644 -32.36 17.58 -34.86
C LYS A 644 -32.21 16.24 -34.14
N ASP A 645 -30.98 15.85 -33.79
CA ASP A 645 -30.72 14.62 -33.02
C ASP A 645 -31.43 14.65 -31.66
N ARG A 646 -31.40 15.80 -30.95
CA ARG A 646 -32.08 15.96 -29.66
C ARG A 646 -33.60 15.86 -29.76
N GLU A 647 -34.19 16.47 -30.78
CA GLU A 647 -35.63 16.36 -31.05
C GLU A 647 -36.03 14.91 -31.34
N ALA A 648 -35.19 14.17 -32.09
CA ALA A 648 -35.40 12.76 -32.36
C ALA A 648 -35.29 11.89 -31.09
N ASP A 649 -34.30 12.16 -30.23
CA ASP A 649 -34.14 11.50 -28.94
C ASP A 649 -35.36 11.76 -28.03
N GLU A 650 -35.81 13.01 -27.93
CA GLU A 650 -37.02 13.37 -27.17
C GLU A 650 -38.27 12.64 -27.66
N ALA A 651 -38.48 12.63 -28.98
CA ALA A 651 -39.58 11.91 -29.60
C ALA A 651 -39.52 10.40 -29.36
N LEU A 652 -38.32 9.81 -29.39
CA LEU A 652 -38.10 8.39 -29.14
C LEU A 652 -38.56 7.99 -27.73
N PHE A 653 -38.07 8.68 -26.70
CA PHE A 653 -38.39 8.31 -25.32
C PHE A 653 -39.82 8.71 -24.92
N ALA A 654 -40.36 9.81 -25.46
CA ALA A 654 -41.78 10.13 -25.35
C ALA A 654 -42.66 9.03 -25.99
N GLY A 655 -42.24 8.53 -27.15
CA GLY A 655 -42.87 7.43 -27.85
C GLY A 655 -42.84 6.11 -27.07
N LEU A 656 -41.74 5.80 -26.39
CA LEU A 656 -41.62 4.64 -25.50
C LEU A 656 -42.61 4.71 -24.33
N ALA A 657 -42.70 5.85 -23.64
CA ALA A 657 -43.68 6.05 -22.58
C ALA A 657 -45.12 5.91 -23.09
N ALA A 658 -45.41 6.46 -24.26
CA ALA A 658 -46.72 6.33 -24.90
C ALA A 658 -47.05 4.88 -25.27
N ALA A 659 -46.09 4.15 -25.84
CA ALA A 659 -46.23 2.74 -26.19
C ALA A 659 -46.44 1.85 -24.96
N ALA A 660 -45.73 2.11 -23.86
CA ALA A 660 -45.90 1.39 -22.60
C ALA A 660 -47.32 1.53 -22.04
N CYS A 661 -47.94 2.70 -22.22
CA CYS A 661 -49.29 3.01 -21.78
C CYS A 661 -50.40 2.61 -22.79
N ALA A 662 -50.08 1.99 -23.93
CA ALA A 662 -51.06 1.77 -25.01
C ALA A 662 -52.30 0.95 -24.60
N ASP A 663 -52.13 0.02 -23.66
CA ASP A 663 -53.20 -0.85 -23.17
C ASP A 663 -53.94 -0.28 -21.93
N VAL A 664 -53.55 0.92 -21.48
CA VAL A 664 -54.17 1.58 -20.32
C VAL A 664 -55.50 2.21 -20.73
N ASN A 665 -56.48 2.20 -19.82
CA ASN A 665 -57.78 2.85 -20.02
C ASN A 665 -57.60 4.29 -20.54
N PRO A 666 -58.30 4.71 -21.62
CA PRO A 666 -58.21 6.06 -22.19
C PRO A 666 -58.35 7.19 -21.18
N GLU A 667 -59.17 7.04 -20.14
CA GLU A 667 -59.34 8.05 -19.08
C GLU A 667 -58.07 8.27 -18.23
N ARG A 668 -57.16 7.28 -18.20
CA ARG A 668 -55.90 7.31 -17.45
C ARG A 668 -54.66 7.41 -18.34
N LEU A 669 -54.82 7.45 -19.66
CA LEU A 669 -53.70 7.45 -20.62
C LEU A 669 -52.74 8.62 -20.39
N VAL A 670 -53.28 9.84 -20.25
CA VAL A 670 -52.48 11.05 -20.00
C VAL A 670 -51.75 10.96 -18.66
N GLN A 671 -52.40 10.43 -17.63
CA GLN A 671 -51.79 10.25 -16.31
C GLN A 671 -50.65 9.21 -16.37
N CYS A 672 -50.82 8.13 -17.13
CA CYS A 672 -49.79 7.10 -17.33
C CYS A 672 -48.55 7.68 -18.04
N GLN A 673 -48.76 8.40 -19.15
CA GLN A 673 -47.66 9.01 -19.90
C GLN A 673 -46.93 10.07 -19.08
N HIS A 674 -47.68 10.94 -18.39
CA HIS A 674 -47.10 11.94 -17.50
C HIS A 674 -46.28 11.29 -16.38
N LYS A 675 -46.80 10.22 -15.78
CA LYS A 675 -46.11 9.44 -14.75
C LYS A 675 -44.76 8.94 -15.24
N PHE A 676 -44.70 8.33 -16.42
CA PHE A 676 -43.44 7.79 -16.94
C PHE A 676 -42.45 8.85 -17.45
N LEU A 677 -42.95 9.98 -17.96
CA LEU A 677 -42.08 11.04 -18.50
C LEU A 677 -41.53 12.00 -17.43
N HIS A 678 -42.25 12.20 -16.32
CA HIS A 678 -41.95 13.31 -15.42
C HIS A 678 -41.80 12.93 -13.95
N GLU A 679 -42.35 11.81 -13.49
CA GLU A 679 -42.17 11.43 -12.09
C GLU A 679 -40.74 10.96 -11.81
N ARG A 680 -40.29 11.17 -10.57
CA ARG A 680 -39.00 10.69 -10.07
C ARG A 680 -39.26 9.51 -9.15
N MET A 681 -39.25 8.30 -9.69
CA MET A 681 -39.43 7.08 -8.91
C MET A 681 -38.09 6.57 -8.38
N GLU A 682 -38.14 5.93 -7.21
CA GLU A 682 -37.02 5.16 -6.67
C GLU A 682 -36.86 3.86 -7.47
N MET A 683 -35.61 3.47 -7.73
CA MET A 683 -35.31 2.25 -8.49
C MET A 683 -35.37 1.03 -7.57
N THR A 684 -36.39 0.20 -7.73
CA THR A 684 -36.53 -1.10 -7.05
C THR A 684 -36.41 -2.28 -8.02
N HIS A 685 -36.68 -2.07 -9.31
CA HIS A 685 -36.66 -3.08 -10.37
C HIS A 685 -35.39 -3.02 -11.22
N MET A 686 -34.22 -3.20 -10.59
CA MET A 686 -32.92 -3.11 -11.27
C MET A 686 -32.74 -4.12 -12.43
N ASP A 687 -33.34 -5.30 -12.34
CA ASP A 687 -33.30 -6.30 -13.41
C ASP A 687 -34.02 -5.80 -14.67
N CYS A 688 -35.23 -5.28 -14.52
CA CYS A 688 -35.97 -4.69 -15.63
C CYS A 688 -35.21 -3.51 -16.23
N HIS A 689 -34.72 -2.60 -15.38
CA HIS A 689 -33.98 -1.43 -15.84
C HIS A 689 -32.72 -1.80 -16.64
N HIS A 690 -31.99 -2.82 -16.16
CA HIS A 690 -30.82 -3.34 -16.86
C HIS A 690 -31.15 -3.86 -18.26
N GLU A 691 -32.15 -4.73 -18.39
CA GLU A 691 -32.54 -5.31 -19.68
C GLU A 691 -33.05 -4.24 -20.66
N LEU A 692 -33.85 -3.27 -20.17
CA LEU A 692 -34.32 -2.16 -21.02
C LEU A 692 -33.18 -1.26 -21.47
N ALA A 693 -32.20 -0.97 -20.60
CA ALA A 693 -31.04 -0.16 -20.97
C ALA A 693 -30.15 -0.83 -22.03
N LEU A 694 -29.99 -2.16 -21.95
CA LEU A 694 -29.32 -2.94 -23.00
C LEU A 694 -30.12 -2.97 -24.30
N ALA A 695 -31.45 -3.14 -24.22
CA ALA A 695 -32.30 -3.07 -25.41
C ALA A 695 -32.20 -1.71 -26.12
N VAL A 696 -32.07 -0.61 -25.38
CA VAL A 696 -31.82 0.70 -25.97
C VAL A 696 -30.46 0.77 -26.67
N TYR A 697 -29.41 0.27 -26.00
CA TYR A 697 -28.08 0.20 -26.59
C TYR A 697 -28.08 -0.54 -27.93
N GLU A 698 -28.73 -1.70 -28.00
CA GLU A 698 -28.69 -2.60 -29.15
C GLU A 698 -29.59 -2.17 -30.31
N HIS A 699 -30.76 -1.59 -30.03
CA HIS A 699 -31.82 -1.45 -31.04
C HIS A 699 -32.14 0.00 -31.42
N CYS A 700 -31.82 0.99 -30.57
CA CYS A 700 -32.13 2.38 -30.85
C CYS A 700 -31.08 3.02 -31.77
N PRO A 701 -31.47 3.99 -32.61
CA PRO A 701 -30.55 4.59 -33.56
C PRO A 701 -29.45 5.38 -32.82
N ALA A 702 -28.19 5.16 -33.20
CA ALA A 702 -27.06 5.94 -32.69
C ALA A 702 -27.15 7.40 -33.17
N SER A 703 -26.63 8.33 -32.36
CA SER A 703 -26.48 9.75 -32.74
C SER A 703 -25.39 9.91 -33.81
N GLU A 704 -25.60 10.85 -34.73
CA GLU A 704 -24.61 11.23 -35.74
C GLU A 704 -23.66 12.34 -35.25
N TYR A 705 -24.07 13.10 -34.23
CA TYR A 705 -23.37 14.31 -33.78
C TYR A 705 -22.77 14.20 -32.38
N HIS A 706 -23.18 13.21 -31.58
CA HIS A 706 -22.61 12.90 -30.28
C HIS A 706 -21.79 11.61 -30.35
N HIS A 707 -20.79 11.50 -29.48
CA HIS A 707 -20.21 10.19 -29.21
C HIS A 707 -21.30 9.31 -28.58
N SER A 708 -21.44 8.08 -29.09
CA SER A 708 -22.54 7.20 -28.78
C SER A 708 -22.05 5.82 -28.31
N ALA A 709 -22.64 5.35 -27.22
CA ALA A 709 -22.58 3.96 -26.81
C ALA A 709 -23.84 3.29 -27.38
N GLY A 710 -23.77 2.84 -28.64
CA GLY A 710 -24.95 2.31 -29.35
C GLY A 710 -26.07 3.34 -29.45
N GLY A 711 -27.28 2.97 -29.04
CA GLY A 711 -28.42 3.89 -28.97
C GLY A 711 -28.33 4.99 -27.89
N TRP A 712 -27.35 4.93 -26.99
CA TRP A 712 -27.15 5.94 -25.95
C TRP A 712 -26.18 7.03 -26.40
N ASN A 713 -26.43 8.27 -25.99
CA ASN A 713 -25.56 9.41 -26.19
C ASN A 713 -25.59 10.38 -25.00
N GLY A 714 -24.66 11.33 -24.96
CA GLY A 714 -24.51 12.27 -23.84
C GLY A 714 -25.77 13.09 -23.52
N PHE A 715 -26.69 13.31 -24.48
CA PHE A 715 -27.95 14.00 -24.24
C PHE A 715 -29.06 13.05 -23.77
N ASN A 716 -29.24 11.91 -24.45
CA ASN A 716 -30.43 11.07 -24.27
C ASN A 716 -30.38 10.17 -23.03
N MET A 717 -29.22 9.98 -22.41
CA MET A 717 -29.10 9.18 -21.17
C MET A 717 -29.93 9.75 -20.01
N LYS A 718 -30.32 11.04 -20.03
CA LYS A 718 -31.28 11.59 -19.05
C LYS A 718 -32.64 10.87 -19.10
N PHE A 719 -32.99 10.30 -20.26
CA PHE A 719 -34.23 9.54 -20.45
C PHE A 719 -34.14 8.10 -19.97
N ALA A 720 -33.01 7.65 -19.41
CA ALA A 720 -33.01 6.40 -18.63
C ALA A 720 -34.03 6.47 -17.47
N ARG A 721 -34.40 7.68 -17.00
CA ARG A 721 -35.54 7.88 -16.09
C ARG A 721 -36.86 7.30 -16.63
N VAL A 722 -37.11 7.42 -17.94
CA VAL A 722 -38.34 6.90 -18.55
C VAL A 722 -38.35 5.38 -18.47
N LEU A 723 -37.22 4.72 -18.74
CA LEU A 723 -37.09 3.27 -18.61
C LEU A 723 -37.26 2.81 -17.16
N LEU A 724 -36.64 3.53 -16.22
CA LEU A 724 -36.80 3.32 -14.78
C LEU A 724 -38.29 3.38 -14.41
N ASN A 725 -38.97 4.48 -14.75
CA ASN A 725 -40.38 4.66 -14.39
C ASN A 725 -41.29 3.60 -15.04
N ILE A 726 -41.01 3.16 -16.26
CA ILE A 726 -41.73 2.06 -16.93
C ILE A 726 -41.53 0.76 -16.14
N CYS A 727 -40.31 0.46 -15.70
CA CYS A 727 -40.00 -0.72 -14.89
C CYS A 727 -40.70 -0.69 -13.53
N GLU A 728 -40.71 0.45 -12.83
CA GLU A 728 -41.45 0.59 -11.57
C GLU A 728 -42.97 0.55 -11.78
N GLY A 729 -43.44 0.84 -12.99
CA GLY A 729 -44.83 0.72 -13.40
C GLY A 729 -45.25 -0.68 -13.86
N GLN A 730 -44.32 -1.65 -13.98
CA GLN A 730 -44.57 -2.90 -14.73
C GLN A 730 -45.77 -3.71 -14.19
N GLU A 731 -45.93 -3.77 -12.87
CA GLU A 731 -47.07 -4.45 -12.24
C GLU A 731 -48.41 -3.75 -12.54
N ALA A 732 -48.43 -2.42 -12.47
CA ALA A 732 -49.61 -1.63 -12.79
C ALA A 732 -49.97 -1.67 -14.28
N LEU A 733 -48.99 -1.87 -15.15
CA LEU A 733 -49.18 -2.10 -16.58
C LEU A 733 -49.61 -3.54 -16.90
N GLY A 734 -49.45 -4.48 -15.98
CA GLY A 734 -49.65 -5.91 -16.25
C GLY A 734 -48.68 -6.46 -17.29
N LYS A 735 -47.47 -5.88 -17.39
CA LYS A 735 -46.42 -6.27 -18.36
C LYS A 735 -45.23 -6.88 -17.61
N SER A 736 -44.75 -8.01 -18.10
CA SER A 736 -43.48 -8.62 -17.67
C SER A 736 -42.28 -7.84 -18.21
N THR A 737 -41.11 -8.04 -17.61
CA THR A 737 -39.85 -7.47 -18.11
C THR A 737 -39.59 -7.85 -19.56
N GLU A 738 -39.84 -9.11 -19.96
CA GLU A 738 -39.67 -9.57 -21.34
C GLU A 738 -40.57 -8.83 -22.33
N GLN A 739 -41.81 -8.54 -21.94
CA GLN A 739 -42.74 -7.75 -22.76
C GLN A 739 -42.29 -6.30 -22.89
N LEU A 740 -41.72 -5.72 -21.83
CA LEU A 740 -41.17 -4.36 -21.86
C LEU A 740 -39.90 -4.27 -22.71
N VAL A 741 -39.02 -5.27 -22.65
CA VAL A 741 -37.85 -5.38 -23.54
C VAL A 741 -38.32 -5.44 -25.00
N HIS A 742 -39.27 -6.31 -25.34
CA HIS A 742 -39.80 -6.41 -26.69
C HIS A 742 -40.40 -5.09 -27.18
N LEU A 743 -41.09 -4.37 -26.30
CA LEU A 743 -41.63 -3.04 -26.60
C LEU A 743 -40.54 -2.04 -26.97
N VAL A 744 -39.43 -2.00 -26.21
CA VAL A 744 -38.27 -1.15 -26.55
C VAL A 744 -37.68 -1.55 -27.89
N GLN A 745 -37.47 -2.84 -28.13
CA GLN A 745 -36.92 -3.37 -29.39
C GLN A 745 -37.76 -2.97 -30.60
N GLU A 746 -39.07 -3.18 -30.56
CA GLU A 746 -39.98 -2.83 -31.65
C GLU A 746 -40.01 -1.34 -31.92
N HIS A 747 -40.11 -0.53 -30.86
CA HIS A 747 -40.16 0.92 -30.96
C HIS A 747 -38.88 1.49 -31.56
N CYS A 748 -37.73 1.01 -31.09
CA CYS A 748 -36.44 1.45 -31.57
C CYS A 748 -36.10 0.94 -32.99
N THR A 749 -36.51 -0.28 -33.34
CA THR A 749 -36.41 -0.78 -34.72
C THR A 749 -37.27 0.05 -35.68
N LYS A 750 -38.44 0.52 -35.23
CA LYS A 750 -39.25 1.46 -36.02
C LYS A 750 -38.55 2.80 -36.18
N ALA A 751 -38.07 3.41 -35.09
CA ALA A 751 -37.36 4.69 -35.15
C ALA A 751 -36.13 4.64 -36.08
N SER A 752 -35.35 3.55 -36.04
CA SER A 752 -34.22 3.34 -36.95
C SER A 752 -34.63 3.27 -38.42
N ARG A 753 -35.77 2.64 -38.74
CA ARG A 753 -36.31 2.60 -40.11
C ARG A 753 -36.79 3.97 -40.57
N ASP A 754 -37.49 4.70 -39.71
CA ASP A 754 -38.01 6.03 -40.02
C ASP A 754 -36.84 7.01 -40.28
N ARG A 755 -35.77 6.95 -39.49
CA ARG A 755 -34.53 7.73 -39.70
C ARG A 755 -33.84 7.38 -41.02
N ALA A 756 -33.76 6.10 -41.37
CA ALA A 756 -33.18 5.66 -42.65
C ALA A 756 -34.01 6.14 -43.86
N ALA A 757 -35.33 6.18 -43.73
CA ALA A 757 -36.22 6.69 -44.78
C ALA A 757 -36.08 8.21 -44.97
N GLU A 758 -35.92 8.98 -43.90
CA GLU A 758 -35.63 10.42 -44.01
C GLU A 758 -34.31 10.70 -44.73
N MET A 759 -33.26 9.92 -44.44
CA MET A 759 -31.97 10.04 -45.13
C MET A 759 -32.07 9.76 -46.63
N GLN A 760 -32.89 8.79 -47.05
CA GLN A 760 -33.11 8.49 -48.48
C GLN A 760 -33.91 9.56 -49.21
N ILE A 761 -34.68 10.40 -48.51
CA ILE A 761 -35.44 11.51 -49.10
C ILE A 761 -34.56 12.78 -49.23
N LEU A 762 -33.51 12.89 -48.42
CA LEU A 762 -32.57 14.03 -48.42
C LEU A 762 -31.39 13.87 -49.40
N VAL A 763 -31.10 12.65 -49.86
CA VAL A 763 -30.11 12.32 -50.92
C VAL A 763 -30.80 12.30 -52.28
#